data_AF-K3XEE8-F1
#
_entry.id   AF-K3XEE8-F1
#
_cell.length_a   1.000
_cell.length_b   1.000
_cell.length_c   1.000
_cell.angle_alpha   90.00
_cell.angle_beta   90.00
_cell.angle_gamma   90.00
#
_symmetry.space_group_name_H-M   'P 1'
#
loop_
_entity.id
_entity.type
_entity.pdbx_description
1 polymer ?
#
loop_
_entity_poly.entity_id
_entity_poly.type
_entity_poly.pdbx_seq_one_letter_code
_entity_poly.pdbx_strand_id
1 'polypeptide(L)'
;MCIAKNEEAVAIQPNFPECFNNMANAWREKGDMDRAIQYYKHAIQLRPSFADAFSNLANAYTRKGNLVEATKYCHQALALNPRLVDAYCNLGDVLKAQGSCRDAYNCFREAVSIAPSCATAWHNIAGLFTQWGDFNKAVLYYKEAIKFKPAFHDAHMNLGNLYKAVGMCQDAIVCYQNAAQACPQNAMAYGNLGDAYYEQGQLDLAILSYRHATTCNPSYVEAYNNLGNALKGSGRCDEAIGCYQTCLVLQPNHPQALTNLGNVYMERSMLDIAASHFMAALTVTTGLSAPYNNLAMIYKQQGNYANAIACYNEVLRVDPLTADGLVNRGNTLKEAGRVSEAIQDYLRAAAIRPTMAEAHANLAYAYKDTGLMDLAIISYKQALLLRPDFPEVTCNLLHTLQCVCDWDEREENFIKVEGIIRQQIKMSLLPSVQPFHAMAFPIDPTLALEISKKYADHYSLVASRFGLPAFSHPSCAPIKADDKTSRLRIGYVSSDFGNHPLSHLMGSVFGMHNNDIVEVFCYALSQDDGTEWRQRIKGEAEHFIDVSAMSSDMIAKVINEDKIQILINLNGYTKGARNEIFAMQPAPIQVSYMGFPATTGASYIDYLITDEFVSPLKYSHIYSEKLVHLPHCYFVNDYKQKNQDVIDPVCPHKRADYGLPEDKFIFACFNQLYKMDPDIFNTWCNILKRVPNSVLWLLRFPAAGEMRLRACNSPPLIRADQIIFTDVAAKNEHIRRSTLADLFLDTPLCNGHTTGTDVLWAGLPMITLPLEKMATRVAGSLCLATGVGEEIIVDSLTEYEERAVFLATNPSKLQALTNRLKAVRMTCPLFDTSRWVKNLDRAYLKMWHLYCSGSHPQHFKVVEDDNQFAFDQ
;
A
#
# COMPACT_ATOMS: atom_id res chain seq x y z
N MET A 1 66.00 -20.34 0.06
CA MET A 1 67.13 -20.46 1.01
C MET A 1 67.29 -21.86 1.57
N CYS A 2 66.25 -22.48 2.17
CA CYS A 2 66.33 -23.85 2.73
C CYS A 2 66.74 -24.93 1.70
N ILE A 3 66.15 -24.92 0.49
CA ILE A 3 66.48 -25.88 -0.58
C ILE A 3 67.95 -25.77 -0.98
N ALA A 4 68.40 -24.56 -1.37
CA ALA A 4 69.79 -24.30 -1.77
C ALA A 4 70.82 -24.70 -0.70
N LYS A 5 70.53 -24.49 0.59
CA LYS A 5 71.43 -24.89 1.68
C LYS A 5 71.47 -26.40 1.92
N ASN A 6 70.38 -27.11 1.70
CA ASN A 6 70.40 -28.58 1.73
C ASN A 6 71.11 -29.15 0.49
N GLU A 7 71.01 -28.51 -0.67
CA GLU A 7 71.78 -28.88 -1.87
C GLU A 7 73.29 -28.73 -1.67
N GLU A 8 73.74 -27.60 -1.08
CA GLU A 8 75.13 -27.39 -0.68
C GLU A 8 75.61 -28.47 0.32
N ALA A 9 74.77 -28.83 1.31
CA ALA A 9 75.11 -29.85 2.30
C ALA A 9 75.22 -31.27 1.70
N VAL A 10 74.35 -31.60 0.75
CA VAL A 10 74.40 -32.88 0.01
C VAL A 10 75.65 -32.95 -0.89
N ALA A 11 76.13 -31.83 -1.43
CA ALA A 11 77.37 -31.80 -2.21
C ALA A 11 78.62 -32.12 -1.36
N ILE A 12 78.59 -31.81 -0.06
CA ILE A 12 79.68 -32.10 0.88
C ILE A 12 79.56 -33.53 1.44
N GLN A 13 78.33 -33.97 1.75
CA GLN A 13 78.05 -35.31 2.26
C GLN A 13 76.88 -35.95 1.50
N PRO A 14 77.15 -36.70 0.42
CA PRO A 14 76.11 -37.27 -0.45
C PRO A 14 75.19 -38.29 0.24
N ASN A 15 75.65 -38.94 1.31
CA ASN A 15 74.89 -39.95 2.06
C ASN A 15 74.28 -39.39 3.35
N PHE A 16 73.67 -38.21 3.30
CA PHE A 16 73.05 -37.56 4.47
C PHE A 16 71.52 -37.51 4.37
N PRO A 17 70.80 -38.53 4.90
CA PRO A 17 69.36 -38.68 4.70
C PRO A 17 68.52 -37.53 5.29
N GLU A 18 68.97 -36.91 6.38
CA GLU A 18 68.30 -35.76 7.02
C GLU A 18 68.20 -34.56 6.07
N CYS A 19 69.23 -34.30 5.25
CA CYS A 19 69.20 -33.23 4.25
C CYS A 19 68.16 -33.49 3.16
N PHE A 20 68.03 -34.74 2.70
CA PHE A 20 67.00 -35.10 1.72
C PHE A 20 65.59 -35.00 2.29
N ASN A 21 65.37 -35.42 3.54
CA ASN A 21 64.08 -35.25 4.22
C ASN A 21 63.72 -33.76 4.42
N ASN A 22 64.70 -32.93 4.80
CA ASN A 22 64.48 -31.49 4.97
C ASN A 22 64.23 -30.77 3.64
N MET A 23 64.92 -31.18 2.58
CA MET A 23 64.68 -30.68 1.23
C MET A 23 63.29 -31.09 0.72
N ALA A 24 62.88 -32.33 0.98
CA ALA A 24 61.53 -32.81 0.68
C ALA A 24 60.44 -31.99 1.39
N ASN A 25 60.62 -31.70 2.68
CA ASN A 25 59.74 -30.80 3.43
C ASN A 25 59.66 -29.42 2.75
N ALA A 26 60.79 -28.85 2.34
CA ALA A 26 60.81 -27.54 1.69
C ALA A 26 60.11 -27.53 0.30
N TRP A 27 60.21 -28.62 -0.47
CA TRP A 27 59.46 -28.77 -1.73
C TRP A 27 57.96 -28.96 -1.50
N ARG A 28 57.58 -29.69 -0.44
CA ARG A 28 56.19 -29.83 -0.01
C ARG A 28 55.57 -28.48 0.37
N GLU A 29 56.29 -27.65 1.12
CA GLU A 29 55.84 -26.29 1.46
C GLU A 29 55.73 -25.37 0.24
N LYS A 30 56.51 -25.61 -0.82
CA LYS A 30 56.38 -24.93 -2.12
C LYS A 30 55.24 -25.47 -3.00
N GLY A 31 54.57 -26.54 -2.59
CA GLY A 31 53.47 -27.18 -3.34
C GLY A 31 53.91 -28.19 -4.41
N ASP A 32 55.22 -28.41 -4.61
CA ASP A 32 55.72 -29.43 -5.54
C ASP A 32 55.78 -30.80 -4.84
N MET A 33 54.62 -31.45 -4.79
CA MET A 33 54.42 -32.73 -4.11
C MET A 33 55.21 -33.87 -4.77
N ASP A 34 55.42 -33.81 -6.09
CA ASP A 34 56.14 -34.86 -6.82
C ASP A 34 57.63 -34.86 -6.48
N ARG A 35 58.26 -33.68 -6.45
CA ARG A 35 59.66 -33.57 -5.98
C ARG A 35 59.80 -33.92 -4.51
N ALA A 36 58.86 -33.49 -3.67
CA ALA A 36 58.86 -33.85 -2.25
C ALA A 36 58.87 -35.38 -2.05
N ILE A 37 57.98 -36.10 -2.75
CA ILE A 37 57.91 -37.57 -2.70
C ILE A 37 59.21 -38.22 -3.16
N GLN A 38 59.84 -37.72 -4.22
CA GLN A 38 61.13 -38.25 -4.72
C GLN A 38 62.23 -38.13 -3.65
N TYR A 39 62.35 -36.96 -3.03
CA TYR A 39 63.37 -36.72 -2.01
C TYR A 39 63.11 -37.49 -0.70
N TYR A 40 61.86 -37.66 -0.26
CA TYR A 40 61.56 -38.54 0.87
C TYR A 40 61.93 -39.99 0.59
N LYS A 41 61.61 -40.51 -0.62
CA LYS A 41 62.01 -41.87 -1.02
C LYS A 41 63.53 -42.04 -1.02
N HIS A 42 64.26 -41.03 -1.47
CA HIS A 42 65.71 -41.07 -1.46
C HIS A 42 66.29 -41.06 -0.03
N ALA A 43 65.73 -40.24 0.87
CA ALA A 43 66.09 -40.26 2.29
C ALA A 43 65.88 -41.65 2.93
N ILE A 44 64.78 -42.32 2.57
CA ILE A 44 64.45 -43.67 3.04
C ILE A 44 65.41 -44.73 2.45
N GLN A 45 65.81 -44.59 1.19
CA GLN A 45 66.81 -45.49 0.57
C GLN A 45 68.16 -45.42 1.29
N LEU A 46 68.59 -44.21 1.67
CA LEU A 46 69.83 -43.99 2.40
C LEU A 46 69.75 -44.47 3.86
N ARG A 47 68.56 -44.44 4.47
CA ARG A 47 68.32 -44.97 5.82
C ARG A 47 66.93 -45.62 5.93
N PRO A 48 66.82 -46.95 5.75
CA PRO A 48 65.55 -47.67 5.85
C PRO A 48 64.88 -47.63 7.24
N SER A 49 65.60 -47.24 8.29
CA SER A 49 65.07 -47.05 9.64
C SER A 49 64.56 -45.63 9.92
N PHE A 50 64.49 -44.74 8.93
CA PHE A 50 64.14 -43.34 9.11
C PHE A 50 62.61 -43.11 9.22
N ALA A 51 62.05 -43.36 10.40
CA ALA A 51 60.61 -43.30 10.67
C ALA A 51 59.96 -41.95 10.30
N ASP A 52 60.63 -40.82 10.57
CA ASP A 52 60.08 -39.48 10.23
C ASP A 52 59.92 -39.27 8.73
N ALA A 53 60.85 -39.79 7.92
CA ALA A 53 60.76 -39.71 6.46
C ALA A 53 59.58 -40.54 5.92
N PHE A 54 59.29 -41.69 6.52
CA PHE A 54 58.09 -42.47 6.20
C PHE A 54 56.79 -41.74 6.57
N SER A 55 56.73 -41.11 7.75
CA SER A 55 55.58 -40.31 8.17
C SER A 55 55.35 -39.11 7.25
N ASN A 56 56.41 -38.38 6.89
CA ASN A 56 56.34 -37.24 5.98
C ASN A 56 55.95 -37.66 4.54
N LEU A 57 56.46 -38.80 4.08
CA LEU A 57 56.07 -39.39 2.79
C LEU A 57 54.59 -39.77 2.77
N ALA A 58 54.08 -40.36 3.86
CA ALA A 58 52.67 -40.68 4.00
C ALA A 58 51.80 -39.42 3.88
N ASN A 59 52.14 -38.34 4.60
CA ASN A 59 51.45 -37.05 4.49
C ASN A 59 51.42 -36.51 3.06
N ALA A 60 52.53 -36.61 2.32
CA ALA A 60 52.61 -36.18 0.93
C ALA A 60 51.68 -37.01 0.01
N TYR A 61 51.57 -38.32 0.22
CA TYR A 61 50.61 -39.15 -0.52
C TYR A 61 49.16 -38.87 -0.15
N THR A 62 48.86 -38.57 1.12
CA THR A 62 47.53 -38.12 1.55
C THR A 62 47.09 -36.88 0.78
N ARG A 63 47.98 -35.89 0.66
CA ARG A 63 47.71 -34.66 -0.11
C ARG A 63 47.53 -34.91 -1.61
N LYS A 64 48.15 -35.95 -2.18
CA LYS A 64 47.90 -36.40 -3.57
C LYS A 64 46.64 -37.25 -3.74
N GLY A 65 45.92 -37.55 -2.65
CA GLY A 65 44.74 -38.43 -2.68
C GLY A 65 45.05 -39.92 -2.82
N ASN A 66 46.33 -40.33 -2.78
CA ASN A 66 46.69 -41.75 -2.80
C ASN A 66 46.67 -42.32 -1.37
N LEU A 67 45.46 -42.59 -0.88
CA LEU A 67 45.23 -43.02 0.49
C LEU A 67 45.82 -44.41 0.79
N VAL A 68 45.93 -45.29 -0.21
CA VAL A 68 46.46 -46.66 -0.05
C VAL A 68 47.95 -46.63 0.28
N GLU A 69 48.75 -45.91 -0.51
CA GLU A 69 50.18 -45.76 -0.21
C GLU A 69 50.39 -44.94 1.07
N ALA A 70 49.55 -43.94 1.35
CA ALA A 70 49.63 -43.18 2.60
C ALA A 70 49.45 -44.07 3.84
N THR A 71 48.41 -44.93 3.87
CA THR A 71 48.19 -45.88 4.98
C THR A 71 49.38 -46.82 5.16
N LYS A 72 49.90 -47.38 4.06
CA LYS A 72 51.07 -48.28 4.07
C LYS A 72 52.29 -47.60 4.69
N TYR A 73 52.62 -46.38 4.27
CA TYR A 73 53.79 -45.67 4.77
C TYR A 73 53.61 -45.19 6.22
N CYS A 74 52.38 -44.86 6.66
CA CYS A 74 52.09 -44.63 8.08
C CYS A 74 52.35 -45.88 8.94
N HIS A 75 51.90 -47.06 8.50
CA HIS A 75 52.17 -48.31 9.22
C HIS A 75 53.66 -48.65 9.26
N GLN A 76 54.40 -48.38 8.17
CA GLN A 76 55.86 -48.56 8.15
C GLN A 76 56.56 -47.60 9.13
N ALA A 77 56.12 -46.35 9.21
CA ALA A 77 56.65 -45.38 10.20
C ALA A 77 56.40 -45.85 11.64
N LEU A 78 55.20 -46.36 11.94
CA LEU A 78 54.82 -46.87 13.27
C LEU A 78 55.49 -48.20 13.63
N ALA A 79 55.78 -49.06 12.64
CA ALA A 79 56.54 -50.29 12.85
C ALA A 79 57.99 -50.00 13.26
N LEU A 80 58.58 -48.93 12.72
CA LEU A 80 59.93 -48.47 13.06
C LEU A 80 59.97 -47.68 14.37
N ASN A 81 58.96 -46.86 14.64
CA ASN A 81 58.82 -46.10 15.88
C ASN A 81 57.35 -46.09 16.36
N PRO A 82 56.97 -46.99 17.28
CA PRO A 82 55.60 -47.08 17.80
C PRO A 82 55.14 -45.88 18.63
N ARG A 83 56.05 -44.95 18.97
CA ARG A 83 55.75 -43.72 19.71
C ARG A 83 55.81 -42.46 18.83
N LEU A 84 55.82 -42.61 17.50
CA LEU A 84 55.85 -41.49 16.57
C LEU A 84 54.47 -40.82 16.43
N VAL A 85 54.29 -39.70 17.14
CA VAL A 85 53.01 -38.95 17.21
C VAL A 85 52.53 -38.51 15.82
N ASP A 86 53.42 -37.97 15.00
CA ASP A 86 53.06 -37.50 13.66
C ASP A 86 52.53 -38.62 12.76
N ALA A 87 53.02 -39.85 12.93
CA ALA A 87 52.54 -41.00 12.16
C ALA A 87 51.13 -41.44 12.59
N TYR A 88 50.79 -41.34 13.88
CA TYR A 88 49.40 -41.56 14.34
C TYR A 88 48.45 -40.45 13.87
N CYS A 89 48.87 -39.18 13.87
CA CYS A 89 48.09 -38.07 13.32
C CYS A 89 47.85 -38.26 11.81
N ASN A 90 48.91 -38.53 11.05
CA ASN A 90 48.81 -38.77 9.60
C ASN A 90 47.94 -39.99 9.28
N LEU A 91 48.06 -41.09 10.04
CA LEU A 91 47.21 -42.28 9.88
C LEU A 91 45.74 -41.95 10.19
N GLY A 92 45.48 -41.19 11.25
CA GLY A 92 44.14 -40.73 11.61
C GLY A 92 43.50 -39.89 10.51
N ASP A 93 44.24 -38.95 9.91
CA ASP A 93 43.76 -38.12 8.80
C ASP A 93 43.43 -38.95 7.56
N VAL A 94 44.27 -39.95 7.23
CA VAL A 94 44.02 -40.87 6.12
C VAL A 94 42.78 -41.74 6.36
N LEU A 95 42.63 -42.31 7.56
CA LEU A 95 41.47 -43.13 7.92
C LEU A 95 40.17 -42.32 7.94
N LYS A 96 40.23 -41.06 8.39
CA LYS A 96 39.12 -40.12 8.30
C LYS A 96 38.73 -39.86 6.84
N ALA A 97 39.70 -39.64 5.95
CA ALA A 97 39.45 -39.46 4.52
C ALA A 97 38.87 -40.73 3.85
N GLN A 98 39.17 -41.93 4.39
CA GLN A 98 38.60 -43.20 3.96
C GLN A 98 37.19 -43.49 4.54
N GLY A 99 36.67 -42.64 5.44
CA GLY A 99 35.38 -42.84 6.12
C GLY A 99 35.44 -43.68 7.40
N SER A 100 36.61 -44.18 7.78
CA SER A 100 36.83 -44.97 9.01
C SER A 100 36.99 -44.07 10.24
N CYS A 101 35.96 -43.31 10.59
CA CYS A 101 36.02 -42.31 11.66
C CYS A 101 36.35 -42.88 13.05
N ARG A 102 35.97 -44.14 13.32
CA ARG A 102 36.26 -44.80 14.61
C ARG A 102 37.74 -45.14 14.75
N ASP A 103 38.36 -45.64 13.69
CA ASP A 103 39.78 -45.96 13.67
C ASP A 103 40.64 -44.69 13.64
N ALA A 104 40.17 -43.64 12.95
CA ALA A 104 40.77 -42.32 13.01
C ALA A 104 40.79 -41.77 14.44
N TYR A 105 39.67 -41.86 15.17
CA TYR A 105 39.59 -41.47 16.58
C TYR A 105 40.60 -42.24 17.44
N ASN A 106 40.71 -43.56 17.25
CA ASN A 106 41.70 -44.37 17.98
C ASN A 106 43.13 -43.88 17.71
N CYS A 107 43.48 -43.60 16.45
CA CYS A 107 44.79 -43.08 16.10
C CYS A 107 45.08 -41.72 16.76
N PHE A 108 44.15 -40.77 16.71
CA PHE A 108 44.33 -39.47 17.37
C PHE A 108 44.39 -39.59 18.89
N ARG A 109 43.63 -40.51 19.48
CA ARG A 109 43.68 -40.78 20.93
C ARG A 109 45.04 -41.34 21.34
N GLU A 110 45.63 -42.23 20.53
CA GLU A 110 47.00 -42.71 20.77
C GLU A 110 48.04 -41.61 20.58
N ALA A 111 47.87 -40.71 19.60
CA ALA A 111 48.73 -39.53 19.46
C ALA A 111 48.70 -38.65 20.73
N VAL A 112 47.52 -38.43 21.30
CA VAL A 112 47.33 -37.70 22.57
C VAL A 112 47.87 -38.47 23.78
N SER A 113 47.73 -39.80 23.81
CA SER A 113 48.24 -40.64 24.91
C SER A 113 49.77 -40.58 25.00
N ILE A 114 50.44 -40.53 23.84
CA ILE A 114 51.90 -40.43 23.73
C ILE A 114 52.37 -39.00 24.00
N ALA A 115 51.70 -37.99 23.43
CA ALA A 115 52.04 -36.58 23.60
C ALA A 115 50.78 -35.74 23.83
N PRO A 116 50.39 -35.50 25.10
CA PRO A 116 49.22 -34.69 25.44
C PRO A 116 49.27 -33.26 24.88
N SER A 117 50.46 -32.73 24.57
CA SER A 117 50.65 -31.41 23.97
C SER A 117 50.39 -31.34 22.46
N CYS A 118 50.03 -32.46 21.81
CA CYS A 118 49.75 -32.49 20.37
C CYS A 118 48.42 -31.80 20.03
N ALA A 119 48.48 -30.48 19.77
CA ALA A 119 47.31 -29.68 19.44
C ALA A 119 46.55 -30.17 18.20
N THR A 120 47.25 -30.70 17.18
CA THR A 120 46.64 -31.23 15.96
C THR A 120 45.76 -32.45 16.24
N ALA A 121 46.20 -33.35 17.12
CA ALA A 121 45.41 -34.52 17.49
C ALA A 121 44.13 -34.13 18.25
N TRP A 122 44.23 -33.18 19.20
CA TRP A 122 43.05 -32.62 19.89
C TRP A 122 42.07 -31.94 18.93
N HIS A 123 42.57 -31.14 17.98
CA HIS A 123 41.75 -30.48 16.95
C HIS A 123 41.00 -31.49 16.08
N ASN A 124 41.68 -32.55 15.66
CA ASN A 124 41.08 -33.60 14.83
C ASN A 124 40.05 -34.43 15.59
N ILE A 125 40.29 -34.74 16.87
CA ILE A 125 39.28 -35.37 17.75
C ILE A 125 38.04 -34.48 17.87
N ALA A 126 38.23 -33.18 18.11
CA ALA A 126 37.14 -32.22 18.20
C ALA A 126 36.29 -32.21 16.91
N GLY A 127 36.95 -32.19 15.75
CA GLY A 127 36.27 -32.26 14.45
C GLY A 127 35.42 -33.53 14.25
N LEU A 128 35.85 -34.68 14.77
CA LEU A 128 35.04 -35.92 14.72
C LEU A 128 33.79 -35.82 15.61
N PHE A 129 33.91 -35.25 16.80
CA PHE A 129 32.74 -35.04 17.68
C PHE A 129 31.76 -34.01 17.13
N THR A 130 32.23 -32.97 16.42
CA THR A 130 31.36 -32.06 15.67
C THR A 130 30.55 -32.81 14.62
N GLN A 131 31.17 -33.71 13.85
CA GLN A 131 30.47 -34.54 12.86
C GLN A 131 29.47 -35.51 13.48
N TRP A 132 29.74 -35.99 14.70
CA TRP A 132 28.82 -36.86 15.45
C TRP A 132 27.72 -36.10 16.21
N GLY A 133 27.73 -34.76 16.21
CA GLY A 133 26.73 -33.93 16.89
C GLY A 133 26.93 -33.76 18.40
N ASP A 134 28.04 -34.25 18.99
CA ASP A 134 28.36 -34.04 20.40
C ASP A 134 29.15 -32.73 20.58
N PHE A 135 28.42 -31.62 20.51
CA PHE A 135 29.00 -30.27 20.54
C PHE A 135 29.71 -29.95 21.86
N ASN A 136 29.26 -30.53 22.98
CA ASN A 136 29.90 -30.32 24.29
C ASN A 136 31.33 -30.87 24.31
N LYS A 137 31.52 -32.11 23.84
CA LYS A 137 32.87 -32.69 23.73
C LYS A 137 33.70 -31.99 22.67
N ALA A 138 33.11 -31.60 21.55
CA ALA A 138 33.82 -30.85 20.51
C ALA A 138 34.39 -29.53 21.03
N VAL A 139 33.60 -28.72 21.75
CA VAL A 139 34.07 -27.48 22.40
C VAL A 139 35.23 -27.75 23.36
N LEU A 140 35.10 -28.77 24.21
CA LEU A 140 36.15 -29.13 25.17
C LEU A 140 37.48 -29.46 24.46
N TYR A 141 37.43 -30.29 23.41
CA TYR A 141 38.63 -30.73 22.69
C TYR A 141 39.25 -29.62 21.83
N TYR A 142 38.44 -28.72 21.24
CA TYR A 142 38.98 -27.52 20.59
C TYR A 142 39.69 -26.59 21.59
N LYS A 143 39.15 -26.43 22.81
CA LYS A 143 39.80 -25.64 23.87
C LYS A 143 41.14 -26.26 24.31
N GLU A 144 41.23 -27.59 24.42
CA GLU A 144 42.51 -28.26 24.70
C GLU A 144 43.51 -28.07 23.53
N ALA A 145 43.07 -28.16 22.27
CA ALA A 145 43.93 -27.87 21.13
C ALA A 145 44.50 -26.45 21.17
N ILE A 146 43.67 -25.45 21.49
CA ILE A 146 44.05 -24.04 21.61
C ILE A 146 44.97 -23.80 22.82
N LYS A 147 44.73 -24.48 23.94
CA LYS A 147 45.58 -24.40 25.14
C LYS A 147 47.03 -24.81 24.85
N PHE A 148 47.24 -25.85 24.05
CA PHE A 148 48.58 -26.30 23.68
C PHE A 148 49.18 -25.52 22.50
N LYS A 149 48.35 -24.94 21.62
CA LYS A 149 48.78 -24.06 20.52
C LYS A 149 47.88 -22.84 20.42
N PRO A 150 48.14 -21.76 21.18
CA PRO A 150 47.26 -20.58 21.23
C PRO A 150 47.02 -19.90 19.86
N ALA A 151 48.02 -19.93 18.97
CA ALA A 151 47.93 -19.38 17.61
C ALA A 151 47.39 -20.39 16.56
N PHE A 152 46.63 -21.41 16.98
CA PHE A 152 46.07 -22.40 16.06
C PHE A 152 44.79 -21.88 15.38
N HIS A 153 44.94 -21.15 14.27
CA HIS A 153 43.82 -20.48 13.59
C HIS A 153 42.68 -21.43 13.19
N ASP A 154 42.97 -22.65 12.71
CA ASP A 154 41.92 -23.60 12.30
C ASP A 154 41.08 -24.08 13.49
N ALA A 155 41.70 -24.25 14.66
CA ALA A 155 40.98 -24.62 15.87
C ALA A 155 40.07 -23.49 16.36
N HIS A 156 40.54 -22.24 16.31
CA HIS A 156 39.72 -21.06 16.60
C HIS A 156 38.57 -20.91 15.60
N MET A 157 38.82 -21.03 14.29
CA MET A 157 37.77 -20.91 13.27
C MET A 157 36.69 -21.98 13.42
N ASN A 158 37.07 -23.24 13.60
CA ASN A 158 36.10 -24.34 13.75
C ASN A 158 35.35 -24.28 15.08
N LEU A 159 36.00 -23.83 16.17
CA LEU A 159 35.32 -23.54 17.44
C LEU A 159 34.33 -22.37 17.30
N GLY A 160 34.70 -21.32 16.56
CA GLY A 160 33.82 -20.19 16.26
C GLY A 160 32.58 -20.61 15.47
N ASN A 161 32.75 -21.44 14.43
CA ASN A 161 31.63 -22.00 13.65
C ASN A 161 30.69 -22.81 14.53
N LEU A 162 31.25 -23.59 15.47
CA LEU A 162 30.48 -24.37 16.43
C LEU A 162 29.69 -23.46 17.38
N TYR A 163 30.32 -22.42 17.93
CA TYR A 163 29.65 -21.43 18.77
C TYR A 163 28.53 -20.70 18.03
N LYS A 164 28.75 -20.34 16.77
CA LYS A 164 27.72 -19.76 15.91
C LYS A 164 26.53 -20.72 15.74
N ALA A 165 26.78 -22.00 15.46
CA ALA A 165 25.73 -23.00 15.28
C ALA A 165 24.87 -23.24 16.53
N VAL A 166 25.43 -23.03 17.74
CA VAL A 166 24.69 -23.12 19.01
C VAL A 166 24.15 -21.77 19.51
N GLY A 167 24.24 -20.70 18.72
CA GLY A 167 23.71 -19.36 19.05
C GLY A 167 24.58 -18.52 20.00
N MET A 168 25.82 -18.94 20.28
CA MET A 168 26.77 -18.22 21.13
C MET A 168 27.60 -17.23 20.30
N CYS A 169 26.97 -16.19 19.78
CA CYS A 169 27.60 -15.27 18.82
C CYS A 169 28.81 -14.52 19.39
N GLN A 170 28.81 -14.15 20.67
CA GLN A 170 29.92 -13.41 21.27
C GLN A 170 31.19 -14.26 21.38
N ASP A 171 31.06 -15.52 21.79
CA ASP A 171 32.17 -16.47 21.83
C ASP A 171 32.69 -16.79 20.42
N ALA A 172 31.78 -16.86 19.43
CA ALA A 172 32.15 -17.02 18.03
C ALA A 172 33.02 -15.85 17.52
N ILE A 173 32.65 -14.60 17.83
CA ILE A 173 33.43 -13.40 17.47
C ILE A 173 34.84 -13.47 18.06
N VAL A 174 34.98 -13.79 19.35
CA VAL A 174 36.29 -13.91 20.00
C VAL A 174 37.15 -14.97 19.31
N CYS A 175 36.55 -16.10 18.96
CA CYS A 175 37.24 -17.16 18.23
C CYS A 175 37.69 -16.69 16.84
N TYR A 176 36.83 -16.03 16.05
CA TYR A 176 37.22 -15.53 14.73
C TYR A 176 38.26 -14.41 14.79
N GLN A 177 38.20 -13.53 15.79
CA GLN A 177 39.23 -12.52 16.04
C GLN A 177 40.59 -13.17 16.32
N ASN A 178 40.64 -14.19 17.18
CA ASN A 178 41.86 -14.94 17.45
C ASN A 178 42.37 -15.67 16.20
N ALA A 179 41.49 -16.23 15.38
CA ALA A 179 41.85 -16.86 14.10
C ALA A 179 42.45 -15.84 13.11
N ALA A 180 41.85 -14.65 13.01
CA ALA A 180 42.33 -13.56 12.16
C ALA A 180 43.67 -12.97 12.66
N GLN A 181 43.87 -12.85 13.98
CA GLN A 181 45.15 -12.43 14.55
C GLN A 181 46.26 -13.45 14.29
N ALA A 182 45.95 -14.75 14.43
CA ALA A 182 46.90 -15.82 14.18
C ALA A 182 47.26 -15.99 12.69
N CYS A 183 46.34 -15.66 11.78
CA CYS A 183 46.59 -15.68 10.34
C CYS A 183 45.94 -14.45 9.66
N PRO A 184 46.66 -13.31 9.57
CA PRO A 184 46.12 -12.06 9.03
C PRO A 184 45.75 -12.07 7.53
N GLN A 185 46.09 -13.14 6.79
CA GLN A 185 45.72 -13.31 5.38
C GLN A 185 44.54 -14.28 5.19
N ASN A 186 43.92 -14.75 6.28
CA ASN A 186 42.81 -15.71 6.19
C ASN A 186 41.49 -15.00 5.88
N ALA A 187 41.12 -14.97 4.59
CA ALA A 187 39.88 -14.37 4.12
C ALA A 187 38.61 -14.99 4.76
N MET A 188 38.61 -16.30 5.03
CA MET A 188 37.46 -16.98 5.64
C MET A 188 37.24 -16.55 7.09
N ALA A 189 38.32 -16.35 7.86
CA ALA A 189 38.22 -15.86 9.24
C ALA A 189 37.58 -14.46 9.29
N TYR A 190 37.98 -13.55 8.40
CA TYR A 190 37.36 -12.23 8.28
C TYR A 190 35.92 -12.27 7.74
N GLY A 191 35.61 -13.19 6.82
CA GLY A 191 34.25 -13.40 6.32
C GLY A 191 33.30 -13.85 7.44
N ASN A 192 33.67 -14.88 8.19
CA ASN A 192 32.86 -15.40 9.30
C ASN A 192 32.74 -14.40 10.46
N LEU A 193 33.79 -13.61 10.70
CA LEU A 193 33.75 -12.49 11.64
C LEU A 193 32.74 -11.42 11.19
N GLY A 194 32.73 -11.09 9.90
CA GLY A 194 31.76 -10.18 9.29
C GLY A 194 30.32 -10.68 9.44
N ASP A 195 30.08 -11.97 9.18
CA ASP A 195 28.76 -12.58 9.36
C ASP A 195 28.27 -12.46 10.81
N ALA A 196 29.15 -12.75 11.78
CA ALA A 196 28.82 -12.67 13.19
C ALA A 196 28.51 -11.23 13.65
N TYR A 197 29.23 -10.23 13.14
CA TYR A 197 28.91 -8.83 13.42
C TYR A 197 27.61 -8.37 12.76
N TYR A 198 27.32 -8.85 11.55
CA TYR A 198 26.09 -8.55 10.84
C TYR A 198 24.86 -9.08 11.60
N GLU A 199 24.92 -10.31 12.11
CA GLU A 199 23.86 -10.91 12.93
C GLU A 199 23.62 -10.16 14.26
N GLN A 200 24.66 -9.51 14.82
CA GLN A 200 24.52 -8.64 15.99
C GLN A 200 24.07 -7.21 15.67
N GLY A 201 23.83 -6.87 14.39
CA GLY A 201 23.48 -5.51 13.96
C GLY A 201 24.66 -4.52 13.99
N GLN A 202 25.89 -4.99 14.19
CA GLN A 202 27.10 -4.14 14.21
C GLN A 202 27.63 -3.93 12.78
N LEU A 203 26.88 -3.15 12.00
CA LEU A 203 27.08 -3.02 10.55
C LEU A 203 28.47 -2.49 10.16
N ASP A 204 29.01 -1.51 10.88
CA ASP A 204 30.33 -0.93 10.55
C ASP A 204 31.47 -1.95 10.71
N LEU A 205 31.41 -2.78 11.76
CA LEU A 205 32.39 -3.82 12.01
C LEU A 205 32.24 -4.98 11.02
N ALA A 206 31.01 -5.29 10.61
CA ALA A 206 30.74 -6.24 9.53
C ALA A 206 31.36 -5.76 8.20
N ILE A 207 31.11 -4.50 7.82
CA ILE A 207 31.67 -3.88 6.61
C ILE A 207 33.20 -3.92 6.63
N LEU A 208 33.83 -3.55 7.74
CA LEU A 208 35.29 -3.58 7.89
C LEU A 208 35.83 -5.00 7.70
N SER A 209 35.19 -5.99 8.33
CA SER A 209 35.61 -7.39 8.27
C SER A 209 35.48 -7.96 6.86
N TYR A 210 34.37 -7.72 6.15
CA TYR A 210 34.22 -8.17 4.76
C TYR A 210 35.17 -7.47 3.78
N ARG A 211 35.50 -6.19 4.01
CA ARG A 211 36.54 -5.49 3.21
C ARG A 211 37.92 -6.12 3.39
N HIS A 212 38.26 -6.52 4.60
CA HIS A 212 39.47 -7.29 4.84
C HIS A 212 39.41 -8.66 4.14
N ALA A 213 38.29 -9.37 4.23
CA ALA A 213 38.11 -10.67 3.56
C ALA A 213 38.32 -10.57 2.04
N THR A 214 37.71 -9.57 1.39
CA THR A 214 37.84 -9.31 -0.05
C THR A 214 39.23 -8.79 -0.45
N THR A 215 39.94 -8.11 0.45
CA THR A 215 41.36 -7.74 0.22
C THR A 215 42.28 -8.96 0.30
N CYS A 216 42.04 -9.87 1.24
CA CYS A 216 42.80 -11.11 1.37
C CYS A 216 42.53 -12.09 0.22
N ASN A 217 41.28 -12.15 -0.26
CA ASN A 217 40.88 -12.96 -1.41
C ASN A 217 39.92 -12.18 -2.33
N PRO A 218 40.42 -11.55 -3.40
CA PRO A 218 39.60 -10.82 -4.37
C PRO A 218 38.60 -11.67 -5.16
N SER A 219 38.66 -13.00 -5.06
CA SER A 219 37.72 -13.92 -5.71
C SER A 219 36.68 -14.51 -4.73
N TYR A 220 36.56 -13.97 -3.52
CA TYR A 220 35.61 -14.45 -2.51
C TYR A 220 34.18 -13.93 -2.76
N VAL A 221 33.41 -14.69 -3.53
CA VAL A 221 32.06 -14.32 -4.02
C VAL A 221 31.08 -13.99 -2.89
N GLU A 222 31.01 -14.85 -1.87
CA GLU A 222 30.09 -14.71 -0.74
C GLU A 222 30.39 -13.44 0.07
N ALA A 223 31.67 -13.09 0.24
CA ALA A 223 32.08 -11.88 0.95
C ALA A 223 31.62 -10.61 0.23
N TYR A 224 31.61 -10.58 -1.11
CA TYR A 224 31.06 -9.44 -1.86
C TYR A 224 29.54 -9.33 -1.71
N ASN A 225 28.80 -10.43 -1.77
CA ASN A 225 27.34 -10.42 -1.54
C ASN A 225 27.01 -9.96 -0.10
N ASN A 226 27.72 -10.47 0.90
CA ASN A 226 27.48 -10.13 2.30
C ASN A 226 27.93 -8.71 2.64
N LEU A 227 29.03 -8.23 2.05
CA LEU A 227 29.43 -6.82 2.12
C LEU A 227 28.35 -5.90 1.53
N GLY A 228 27.77 -6.27 0.38
CA GLY A 228 26.65 -5.54 -0.20
C GLY A 228 25.45 -5.44 0.75
N ASN A 229 25.09 -6.54 1.42
CA ASN A 229 23.99 -6.55 2.40
C ASN A 229 24.27 -5.65 3.61
N ALA A 230 25.50 -5.65 4.13
CA ALA A 230 25.90 -4.79 5.25
C ALA A 230 25.90 -3.31 4.85
N LEU A 231 26.43 -2.97 3.67
CA LEU A 231 26.43 -1.62 3.13
C LEU A 231 25.00 -1.11 2.90
N LYS A 232 24.13 -1.94 2.33
CA LYS A 232 22.70 -1.64 2.18
C LYS A 232 22.04 -1.34 3.52
N GLY A 233 22.27 -2.18 4.54
CA GLY A 233 21.75 -1.97 5.89
C GLY A 233 22.21 -0.66 6.53
N SER A 234 23.40 -0.17 6.19
CA SER A 234 23.95 1.12 6.63
C SER A 234 23.51 2.33 5.78
N GLY A 235 22.64 2.12 4.77
CA GLY A 235 22.18 3.18 3.86
C GLY A 235 23.15 3.54 2.72
N ARG A 236 24.26 2.82 2.57
CA ARG A 236 25.31 3.07 1.56
C ARG A 236 25.03 2.31 0.26
N CYS A 237 23.91 2.65 -0.38
CA CYS A 237 23.36 1.87 -1.49
C CYS A 237 24.25 1.82 -2.75
N ASP A 238 24.99 2.89 -3.10
CA ASP A 238 25.86 2.89 -4.28
C ASP A 238 27.03 1.92 -4.13
N GLU A 239 27.63 1.87 -2.95
CA GLU A 239 28.70 0.91 -2.65
C GLU A 239 28.16 -0.53 -2.61
N ALA A 240 26.93 -0.72 -2.12
CA ALA A 240 26.27 -2.03 -2.14
C ALA A 240 26.06 -2.53 -3.57
N ILE A 241 25.60 -1.67 -4.49
CA ILE A 241 25.45 -1.99 -5.92
C ILE A 241 26.79 -2.45 -6.51
N GLY A 242 27.88 -1.71 -6.26
CA GLY A 242 29.21 -2.09 -6.73
C GLY A 242 29.66 -3.47 -6.21
N CYS A 243 29.34 -3.81 -4.97
CA CYS A 243 29.65 -5.12 -4.39
C CYS A 243 28.83 -6.24 -5.05
N TYR A 244 27.52 -6.06 -5.24
CA TYR A 244 26.69 -7.05 -5.93
C TYR A 244 27.11 -7.24 -7.40
N GLN A 245 27.46 -6.16 -8.10
CA GLN A 245 27.98 -6.24 -9.46
C GLN A 245 29.30 -7.01 -9.52
N THR A 246 30.22 -6.77 -8.58
CA THR A 246 31.47 -7.53 -8.48
C THR A 246 31.21 -9.01 -8.21
N CYS A 247 30.28 -9.34 -7.31
CA CYS A 247 29.82 -10.71 -7.07
C CYS A 247 29.30 -11.36 -8.35
N LEU A 248 28.51 -10.65 -9.17
CA LEU A 248 27.99 -11.15 -10.45
C LEU A 248 29.03 -11.23 -11.57
N VAL A 249 30.09 -10.42 -11.53
CA VAL A 249 31.24 -10.58 -12.44
C VAL A 249 31.99 -11.88 -12.13
N LEU A 250 32.16 -12.20 -10.84
CA LEU A 250 32.83 -13.44 -10.41
C LEU A 250 31.95 -14.68 -10.61
N GLN A 251 30.64 -14.55 -10.36
CA GLN A 251 29.64 -15.60 -10.55
C GLN A 251 28.35 -15.02 -11.15
N PRO A 252 28.21 -15.01 -12.50
CA PRO A 252 27.04 -14.43 -13.18
C PRO A 252 25.70 -15.03 -12.76
N ASN A 253 25.70 -16.29 -12.35
CA ASN A 253 24.52 -17.05 -11.94
C ASN A 253 24.38 -17.10 -10.41
N HIS A 254 24.62 -15.99 -9.70
CA HIS A 254 24.44 -15.93 -8.25
C HIS A 254 23.04 -15.41 -7.88
N PRO A 255 22.10 -16.27 -7.42
CA PRO A 255 20.69 -15.89 -7.27
C PRO A 255 20.43 -14.85 -6.18
N GLN A 256 21.13 -14.92 -5.04
CA GLN A 256 20.96 -13.94 -3.96
C GLN A 256 21.47 -12.56 -4.36
N ALA A 257 22.62 -12.45 -5.03
CA ALA A 257 23.16 -11.18 -5.52
C ALA A 257 22.22 -10.53 -6.56
N LEU A 258 21.66 -11.30 -7.50
CA LEU A 258 20.63 -10.80 -8.43
C LEU A 258 19.38 -10.29 -7.69
N THR A 259 18.89 -11.05 -6.72
CA THR A 259 17.71 -10.67 -5.91
C THR A 259 17.99 -9.42 -5.08
N ASN A 260 19.16 -9.33 -4.43
CA ASN A 260 19.53 -8.19 -3.60
C ASN A 260 19.76 -6.93 -4.43
N LEU A 261 20.38 -7.05 -5.61
CA LEU A 261 20.54 -5.95 -6.54
C LEU A 261 19.17 -5.45 -7.04
N GLY A 262 18.25 -6.36 -7.38
CA GLY A 262 16.87 -6.02 -7.70
C GLY A 262 16.16 -5.27 -6.56
N ASN A 263 16.35 -5.70 -5.30
CA ASN A 263 15.78 -5.01 -4.13
C ASN A 263 16.30 -3.58 -3.99
N VAL A 264 17.59 -3.33 -4.22
CA VAL A 264 18.17 -1.98 -4.14
C VAL A 264 17.61 -1.08 -5.25
N TYR A 265 17.46 -1.61 -6.48
CA TYR A 265 16.83 -0.85 -7.56
C TYR A 265 15.34 -0.58 -7.31
N MET A 266 14.63 -1.51 -6.68
CA MET A 266 13.24 -1.33 -6.27
C MET A 266 13.11 -0.22 -5.22
N GLU A 267 14.00 -0.17 -4.22
CA GLU A 267 14.06 0.93 -3.24
C GLU A 267 14.38 2.29 -3.87
N ARG A 268 15.12 2.30 -4.98
CA ARG A 268 15.40 3.49 -5.80
C ARG A 268 14.30 3.84 -6.80
N SER A 269 13.17 3.14 -6.78
CA SER A 269 12.05 3.31 -7.73
C SER A 269 12.45 3.06 -9.20
N MET A 270 13.55 2.36 -9.46
CA MET A 270 13.98 1.93 -10.80
C MET A 270 13.36 0.56 -11.14
N LEU A 271 12.04 0.55 -11.29
CA LEU A 271 11.24 -0.68 -11.31
C LEU A 271 11.58 -1.61 -12.50
N ASP A 272 11.88 -1.07 -13.68
CA ASP A 272 12.21 -1.89 -14.86
C ASP A 272 13.53 -2.64 -14.70
N ILE A 273 14.54 -1.95 -14.14
CA ILE A 273 15.84 -2.54 -13.83
C ILE A 273 15.68 -3.60 -12.73
N ALA A 274 14.91 -3.29 -11.68
CA ALA A 274 14.62 -4.23 -10.61
C ALA A 274 13.94 -5.51 -11.13
N ALA A 275 12.91 -5.36 -11.98
CA ALA A 275 12.20 -6.48 -12.59
C ALA A 275 13.14 -7.36 -13.43
N SER A 276 14.05 -6.76 -14.21
CA SER A 276 15.03 -7.50 -15.01
C SER A 276 15.93 -8.39 -14.15
N HIS A 277 16.38 -7.89 -12.99
CA HIS A 277 17.22 -8.66 -12.06
C HIS A 277 16.45 -9.79 -11.36
N PHE A 278 15.18 -9.56 -10.97
CA PHE A 278 14.36 -10.62 -10.40
C PHE A 278 14.05 -11.72 -11.43
N MET A 279 13.77 -11.36 -12.69
CA MET A 279 13.60 -12.34 -13.76
C MET A 279 14.89 -13.15 -13.98
N ALA A 280 16.05 -12.50 -14.02
CA ALA A 280 17.33 -13.19 -14.11
C ALA A 280 17.55 -14.16 -12.94
N ALA A 281 17.23 -13.77 -11.70
CA ALA A 281 17.34 -14.64 -10.53
C ALA A 281 16.49 -15.92 -10.69
N LEU A 282 15.28 -15.79 -11.24
CA LEU A 282 14.36 -16.90 -11.48
C LEU A 282 14.80 -17.84 -12.61
N THR A 283 15.55 -17.35 -13.61
CA THR A 283 16.13 -18.23 -14.65
C THR A 283 17.26 -19.12 -14.12
N VAL A 284 17.93 -18.67 -13.06
CA VAL A 284 19.11 -19.34 -12.49
C VAL A 284 18.73 -20.38 -11.43
N THR A 285 17.68 -20.13 -10.65
CA THR A 285 17.29 -21.02 -9.54
C THR A 285 15.77 -21.11 -9.41
N THR A 286 15.26 -22.34 -9.45
CA THR A 286 13.85 -22.65 -9.19
C THR A 286 13.58 -22.77 -7.68
N GLY A 287 12.39 -22.38 -7.23
CA GLY A 287 11.98 -22.55 -5.83
C GLY A 287 12.24 -21.34 -4.91
N LEU A 288 12.63 -20.19 -5.47
CA LEU A 288 12.75 -18.94 -4.71
C LEU A 288 11.43 -18.18 -4.74
N SER A 289 10.80 -17.97 -3.57
CA SER A 289 9.56 -17.19 -3.46
C SER A 289 9.80 -15.67 -3.44
N ALA A 290 10.93 -15.20 -2.92
CA ALA A 290 11.22 -13.77 -2.77
C ALA A 290 11.23 -12.97 -4.10
N PRO A 291 11.89 -13.44 -5.18
CA PRO A 291 11.86 -12.73 -6.47
C PRO A 291 10.45 -12.65 -7.06
N TYR A 292 9.63 -13.70 -6.93
CA TYR A 292 8.24 -13.68 -7.36
C TYR A 292 7.41 -12.67 -6.55
N ASN A 293 7.55 -12.62 -5.22
CA ASN A 293 6.87 -11.63 -4.39
C ASN A 293 7.21 -10.19 -4.83
N ASN A 294 8.49 -9.89 -5.06
CA ASN A 294 8.91 -8.54 -5.46
C ASN A 294 8.46 -8.18 -6.88
N LEU A 295 8.52 -9.12 -7.84
CA LEU A 295 7.96 -8.92 -9.17
C LEU A 295 6.45 -8.68 -9.11
N ALA A 296 5.74 -9.40 -8.25
CA ALA A 296 4.31 -9.20 -8.07
C ALA A 296 3.99 -7.79 -7.55
N MET A 297 4.79 -7.27 -6.62
CA MET A 297 4.67 -5.89 -6.14
C MET A 297 4.89 -4.87 -7.27
N ILE A 298 5.90 -5.07 -8.11
CA ILE A 298 6.18 -4.19 -9.27
C ILE A 298 5.01 -4.23 -10.26
N TYR A 299 4.57 -5.42 -10.67
CA TYR A 299 3.45 -5.55 -11.60
C TYR A 299 2.16 -4.97 -11.04
N LYS A 300 1.91 -5.14 -9.74
CA LYS A 300 0.77 -4.52 -9.05
C LYS A 300 0.85 -2.99 -9.12
N GLN A 301 2.02 -2.39 -8.84
CA GLN A 301 2.22 -0.94 -8.96
C GLN A 301 2.04 -0.42 -10.39
N GLN A 302 2.38 -1.23 -11.39
CA GLN A 302 2.16 -0.93 -12.81
C GLN A 302 0.70 -1.16 -13.26
N GLY A 303 -0.20 -1.61 -12.38
CA GLY A 303 -1.58 -1.97 -12.72
C GLY A 303 -1.73 -3.29 -13.50
N ASN A 304 -0.64 -4.04 -13.69
CA ASN A 304 -0.66 -5.35 -14.34
C ASN A 304 -1.01 -6.45 -13.33
N TYR A 305 -2.27 -6.47 -12.91
CA TYR A 305 -2.75 -7.40 -11.90
C TYR A 305 -2.66 -8.87 -12.33
N ALA A 306 -2.80 -9.17 -13.62
CA ALA A 306 -2.72 -10.54 -14.15
C ALA A 306 -1.33 -11.14 -13.90
N ASN A 307 -0.27 -10.41 -14.26
CA ASN A 307 1.11 -10.86 -14.02
C ASN A 307 1.43 -10.90 -12.52
N ALA A 308 0.94 -9.94 -11.73
CA ALA A 308 1.11 -9.95 -10.28
C ALA A 308 0.50 -11.20 -9.63
N ILE A 309 -0.74 -11.56 -10.02
CA ILE A 309 -1.42 -12.78 -9.54
C ILE A 309 -0.66 -14.04 -9.99
N ALA A 310 -0.14 -14.08 -11.22
CA ALA A 310 0.68 -15.20 -11.70
C ALA A 310 1.94 -15.39 -10.86
N CYS A 311 2.64 -14.30 -10.50
CA CYS A 311 3.78 -14.35 -9.59
C CYS A 311 3.39 -14.87 -8.20
N TYR A 312 2.28 -14.41 -7.62
CA TYR A 312 1.82 -14.94 -6.32
C TYR A 312 1.37 -16.40 -6.39
N ASN A 313 0.87 -16.88 -7.53
CA ASN A 313 0.58 -18.31 -7.73
C ASN A 313 1.87 -19.15 -7.62
N GLU A 314 2.98 -18.66 -8.19
CA GLU A 314 4.28 -19.33 -8.04
C GLU A 314 4.80 -19.28 -6.59
N VAL A 315 4.61 -18.17 -5.87
CA VAL A 315 4.91 -18.07 -4.43
C VAL A 315 4.18 -19.16 -3.65
N LEU A 316 2.87 -19.33 -3.91
CA LEU A 316 2.03 -20.33 -3.26
C LEU A 316 2.27 -21.76 -3.76
N ARG A 317 2.88 -21.94 -4.94
CA ARG A 317 3.34 -23.24 -5.42
C ARG A 317 4.61 -23.67 -4.69
N VAL A 318 5.51 -22.73 -4.40
CA VAL A 318 6.73 -22.97 -3.62
C VAL A 318 6.41 -23.21 -2.15
N ASP A 319 5.56 -22.38 -1.56
CA ASP A 319 5.09 -22.53 -0.16
C ASP A 319 3.55 -22.41 -0.08
N PRO A 320 2.80 -23.53 -0.12
CA PRO A 320 1.34 -23.50 -0.03
C PRO A 320 0.77 -23.03 1.32
N LEU A 321 1.62 -22.88 2.34
CA LEU A 321 1.24 -22.48 3.69
C LEU A 321 1.69 -21.06 4.04
N THR A 322 2.20 -20.28 3.07
CA THR A 322 2.52 -18.88 3.34
C THR A 322 1.25 -18.02 3.46
N ALA A 323 0.88 -17.67 4.69
CA ALA A 323 -0.25 -16.78 4.96
C ALA A 323 -0.02 -15.38 4.34
N ASP A 324 1.22 -14.89 4.36
CA ASP A 324 1.59 -13.60 3.79
C ASP A 324 1.43 -13.58 2.25
N GLY A 325 1.80 -14.68 1.57
CA GLY A 325 1.56 -14.83 0.13
C GLY A 325 0.07 -14.86 -0.24
N LEU A 326 -0.76 -15.51 0.57
CA LEU A 326 -2.22 -15.50 0.38
C LEU A 326 -2.81 -14.10 0.57
N VAL A 327 -2.41 -13.38 1.63
CA VAL A 327 -2.86 -11.99 1.85
C VAL A 327 -2.44 -11.09 0.69
N ASN A 328 -1.20 -11.21 0.22
CA ASN A 328 -0.70 -10.39 -0.89
C ASN A 328 -1.40 -10.69 -2.22
N ARG A 329 -1.69 -11.96 -2.51
CA ARG A 329 -2.51 -12.35 -3.67
C ARG A 329 -3.94 -11.84 -3.52
N GLY A 330 -4.54 -12.01 -2.34
CA GLY A 330 -5.88 -11.51 -2.02
C GLY A 330 -5.99 -9.99 -2.23
N ASN A 331 -5.01 -9.22 -1.78
CA ASN A 331 -4.97 -7.76 -1.98
C ASN A 331 -4.96 -7.41 -3.48
N THR A 332 -4.19 -8.16 -4.27
CA THR A 332 -4.08 -7.96 -5.72
C THR A 332 -5.36 -8.38 -6.45
N LEU A 333 -5.98 -9.49 -6.05
CA LEU A 333 -7.28 -9.94 -6.56
C LEU A 333 -8.38 -8.92 -6.28
N LYS A 334 -8.38 -8.35 -5.07
CA LYS A 334 -9.33 -7.32 -4.66
C LYS A 334 -9.22 -6.07 -5.54
N GLU A 335 -8.00 -5.57 -5.75
CA GLU A 335 -7.75 -4.42 -6.64
C GLU A 335 -8.10 -4.72 -8.11
N ALA A 336 -7.92 -5.96 -8.55
CA ALA A 336 -8.37 -6.43 -9.86
C ALA A 336 -9.89 -6.63 -9.99
N GLY A 337 -10.67 -6.33 -8.94
CA GLY A 337 -12.13 -6.52 -8.90
C GLY A 337 -12.60 -7.96 -8.62
N ARG A 338 -11.68 -8.92 -8.44
CA ARG A 338 -11.96 -10.34 -8.15
C ARG A 338 -12.16 -10.57 -6.65
N VAL A 339 -13.08 -9.82 -6.05
CA VAL A 339 -13.25 -9.75 -4.58
C VAL A 339 -13.63 -11.10 -3.95
N SER A 340 -14.44 -11.92 -4.62
CA SER A 340 -14.82 -13.24 -4.11
C SER A 340 -13.62 -14.18 -3.93
N GLU A 341 -12.65 -14.13 -4.84
CA GLU A 341 -11.42 -14.92 -4.72
C GLU A 341 -10.48 -14.34 -3.67
N ALA A 342 -10.43 -13.01 -3.53
CA ALA A 342 -9.71 -12.37 -2.44
C ALA A 342 -10.21 -12.82 -1.06
N ILE A 343 -11.54 -12.92 -0.88
CA ILE A 343 -12.17 -13.44 0.35
C ILE A 343 -11.69 -14.86 0.65
N GLN A 344 -11.63 -15.74 -0.36
CA GLN A 344 -11.13 -17.11 -0.17
C GLN A 344 -9.67 -17.14 0.29
N ASP A 345 -8.83 -16.29 -0.29
CA ASP A 345 -7.43 -16.17 0.10
C ASP A 345 -7.26 -15.67 1.53
N TYR A 346 -8.01 -14.63 1.94
CA TYR A 346 -7.96 -14.13 3.31
C TYR A 346 -8.49 -15.15 4.33
N LEU A 347 -9.57 -15.87 4.00
CA LEU A 347 -10.08 -16.95 4.86
C LEU A 347 -9.03 -18.04 5.05
N ARG A 348 -8.35 -18.45 3.97
CA ARG A 348 -7.27 -19.45 4.05
C ARG A 348 -6.07 -18.92 4.83
N ALA A 349 -5.69 -17.66 4.65
CA ALA A 349 -4.61 -17.03 5.42
C ALA A 349 -4.94 -17.01 6.92
N ALA A 350 -6.17 -16.62 7.28
CA ALA A 350 -6.65 -16.63 8.65
C ALA A 350 -6.77 -18.05 9.22
N ALA A 351 -7.07 -19.07 8.41
CA ALA A 351 -7.07 -20.46 8.85
C ALA A 351 -5.65 -20.99 9.13
N ILE A 352 -4.68 -20.63 8.29
CA ILE A 352 -3.27 -21.03 8.48
C ILE A 352 -2.63 -20.30 9.65
N ARG A 353 -2.89 -19.00 9.79
CA ARG A 353 -2.36 -18.15 10.87
C ARG A 353 -3.50 -17.37 11.53
N PRO A 354 -4.25 -17.98 12.48
CA PRO A 354 -5.40 -17.35 13.13
C PRO A 354 -5.10 -16.05 13.87
N THR A 355 -3.84 -15.85 14.27
CA THR A 355 -3.35 -14.66 14.98
C THR A 355 -2.96 -13.50 14.05
N MET A 356 -3.10 -13.64 12.74
CA MET A 356 -2.76 -12.59 11.76
C MET A 356 -3.86 -11.54 11.66
N ALA A 357 -3.71 -10.42 12.37
CA ALA A 357 -4.69 -9.34 12.38
C ALA A 357 -4.95 -8.76 10.98
N GLU A 358 -3.92 -8.68 10.12
CA GLU A 358 -4.01 -8.19 8.74
C GLU A 358 -4.92 -9.04 7.86
N ALA A 359 -4.93 -10.37 8.06
CA ALA A 359 -5.81 -11.26 7.30
C ALA A 359 -7.28 -10.97 7.62
N HIS A 360 -7.61 -10.80 8.92
CA HIS A 360 -8.96 -10.44 9.37
C HIS A 360 -9.36 -9.02 8.93
N ALA A 361 -8.43 -8.07 8.96
CA ALA A 361 -8.67 -6.71 8.48
C ALA A 361 -8.99 -6.69 6.97
N ASN A 362 -8.18 -7.38 6.16
CA ASN A 362 -8.38 -7.45 4.71
C ASN A 362 -9.65 -8.23 4.34
N LEU A 363 -9.99 -9.27 5.11
CA LEU A 363 -11.27 -9.96 5.01
C LEU A 363 -12.44 -9.03 5.29
N ALA A 364 -12.35 -8.21 6.35
CA ALA A 364 -13.37 -7.23 6.69
C ALA A 364 -13.57 -6.18 5.58
N TYR A 365 -12.48 -5.68 4.99
CA TYR A 365 -12.54 -4.77 3.83
C TYR A 365 -13.24 -5.41 2.63
N ALA A 366 -12.94 -6.68 2.34
CA ALA A 366 -13.57 -7.39 1.23
C ALA A 366 -15.06 -7.67 1.47
N TYR A 367 -15.45 -8.02 2.71
CA TYR A 367 -16.87 -8.15 3.06
C TYR A 367 -17.63 -6.83 2.94
N LYS A 368 -17.03 -5.72 3.38
CA LYS A 368 -17.59 -4.37 3.21
C LYS A 368 -17.85 -4.07 1.73
N ASP A 369 -16.86 -4.33 0.86
CA ASP A 369 -16.96 -4.04 -0.58
C ASP A 369 -18.00 -4.90 -1.31
N THR A 370 -18.37 -6.06 -0.75
CA THR A 370 -19.46 -6.93 -1.26
C THR A 370 -20.82 -6.67 -0.59
N GLY A 371 -20.91 -5.71 0.33
CA GLY A 371 -22.14 -5.38 1.06
C GLY A 371 -22.47 -6.32 2.24
N LEU A 372 -21.59 -7.27 2.56
CA LEU A 372 -21.74 -8.21 3.68
C LEU A 372 -21.33 -7.56 5.01
N MET A 373 -22.08 -6.52 5.41
CA MET A 373 -21.69 -5.62 6.52
C MET A 373 -21.53 -6.33 7.87
N ASP A 374 -22.40 -7.28 8.22
CA ASP A 374 -22.31 -7.97 9.52
C ASP A 374 -21.04 -8.84 9.61
N LEU A 375 -20.67 -9.53 8.52
CA LEU A 375 -19.41 -10.28 8.45
C LEU A 375 -18.19 -9.35 8.49
N ALA A 376 -18.29 -8.17 7.89
CA ALA A 376 -17.24 -7.15 7.98
C ALA A 376 -17.03 -6.69 9.43
N ILE A 377 -18.11 -6.39 10.17
CA ILE A 377 -18.06 -5.99 11.58
C ILE A 377 -17.41 -7.07 12.44
N ILE A 378 -17.81 -8.34 12.26
CA ILE A 378 -17.21 -9.48 12.98
C ILE A 378 -15.71 -9.56 12.72
N SER A 379 -15.31 -9.44 11.45
CA SER A 379 -13.90 -9.55 11.04
C SER A 379 -13.06 -8.36 11.55
N TYR A 380 -13.60 -7.14 11.55
CA TYR A 380 -12.94 -5.98 12.16
C TYR A 380 -12.76 -6.15 13.67
N LYS A 381 -13.80 -6.58 14.38
CA LYS A 381 -13.72 -6.84 15.83
C LYS A 381 -12.67 -7.92 16.14
N GLN A 382 -12.58 -8.96 15.31
CA GLN A 382 -11.54 -9.99 15.44
C GLN A 382 -10.14 -9.43 15.19
N ALA A 383 -9.96 -8.57 14.18
CA ALA A 383 -8.67 -7.91 13.93
C ALA A 383 -8.24 -7.02 15.11
N LEU A 384 -9.18 -6.27 15.72
CA LEU A 384 -8.90 -5.44 16.90
C LEU A 384 -8.65 -6.24 18.17
N LEU A 385 -9.25 -7.42 18.30
CA LEU A 385 -8.96 -8.34 19.41
C LEU A 385 -7.49 -8.81 19.35
N LEU A 386 -6.98 -9.08 18.14
CA LEU A 386 -5.60 -9.51 17.92
C LEU A 386 -4.60 -8.35 17.98
N ARG A 387 -4.99 -7.17 17.48
CA ARG A 387 -4.20 -5.93 17.52
C ARG A 387 -5.09 -4.74 17.91
N PRO A 388 -5.11 -4.36 19.21
CA PRO A 388 -5.94 -3.23 19.66
C PRO A 388 -5.52 -1.87 19.10
N ASP A 389 -4.21 -1.66 18.90
CA ASP A 389 -3.65 -0.47 18.25
C ASP A 389 -3.60 -0.67 16.72
N PHE A 390 -4.77 -0.61 16.09
CA PHE A 390 -4.91 -0.73 14.64
C PHE A 390 -5.81 0.41 14.11
N PRO A 391 -5.22 1.59 13.84
CA PRO A 391 -5.95 2.79 13.43
C PRO A 391 -6.89 2.61 12.24
N GLU A 392 -6.41 1.99 11.17
CA GLU A 392 -7.17 1.78 9.93
C GLU A 392 -8.41 0.93 10.18
N VAL A 393 -8.26 -0.14 10.96
CA VAL A 393 -9.37 -1.02 11.32
C VAL A 393 -10.35 -0.31 12.25
N THR A 394 -9.87 0.45 13.23
CA THR A 394 -10.72 1.21 14.16
C THR A 394 -11.60 2.21 13.40
N CYS A 395 -10.99 3.01 12.52
CA CYS A 395 -11.70 4.00 11.72
C CYS A 395 -12.71 3.36 10.73
N ASN A 396 -12.33 2.26 10.08
CA ASN A 396 -13.23 1.57 9.15
C ASN A 396 -14.35 0.81 9.86
N LEU A 397 -14.12 0.29 11.08
CA LEU A 397 -15.17 -0.27 11.92
C LEU A 397 -16.19 0.80 12.27
N LEU A 398 -15.77 1.97 12.78
CA LEU A 398 -16.68 3.09 13.08
C LEU A 398 -17.53 3.46 11.87
N HIS A 399 -16.92 3.62 10.70
CA HIS A 399 -17.67 3.92 9.48
C HIS A 399 -18.67 2.81 9.12
N THR A 400 -18.29 1.54 9.28
CA THR A 400 -19.18 0.41 9.00
C THR A 400 -20.36 0.35 9.98
N LEU A 401 -20.12 0.61 11.26
CA LEU A 401 -21.15 0.73 12.30
C LEU A 401 -22.13 1.87 11.98
N GLN A 402 -21.61 3.05 11.58
CA GLN A 402 -22.43 4.17 11.13
C GLN A 402 -23.31 3.79 9.93
N CYS A 403 -22.78 3.06 8.94
CA CYS A 403 -23.54 2.61 7.77
C CYS A 403 -24.69 1.67 8.11
N VAL A 404 -24.57 0.86 9.16
CA VAL A 404 -25.64 -0.05 9.59
C VAL A 404 -26.48 0.50 10.73
N CYS A 405 -26.31 1.77 11.13
CA CYS A 405 -26.97 2.35 12.30
C CYS A 405 -26.74 1.56 13.60
N ASP A 406 -25.54 1.00 13.76
CA ASP A 406 -25.08 0.46 15.02
C ASP A 406 -24.48 1.62 15.82
N TRP A 407 -25.25 2.12 16.77
CA TRP A 407 -24.91 3.31 17.56
C TRP A 407 -24.45 2.97 18.97
N ASP A 408 -24.24 1.69 19.27
CA ASP A 408 -23.66 1.25 20.52
C ASP A 408 -22.27 1.88 20.67
N GLU A 409 -22.00 2.50 21.82
CA GLU A 409 -20.73 3.17 22.14
C GLU A 409 -20.33 4.26 21.11
N ARG A 410 -21.28 4.83 20.35
CA ARG A 410 -21.01 5.79 19.26
C ARG A 410 -20.13 6.95 19.70
N GLU A 411 -20.45 7.58 20.83
CA GLU A 411 -19.70 8.73 21.36
C GLU A 411 -18.24 8.36 21.68
N GLU A 412 -18.03 7.24 22.38
CA GLU A 412 -16.69 6.74 22.72
C GLU A 412 -15.88 6.41 21.47
N ASN A 413 -16.52 5.79 20.48
CA ASN A 413 -15.87 5.46 19.20
C ASN A 413 -15.46 6.72 18.41
N PHE A 414 -16.29 7.77 18.39
CA PHE A 414 -15.92 9.04 17.76
C PHE A 414 -14.78 9.74 18.50
N ILE A 415 -14.79 9.77 19.84
CA ILE A 415 -13.68 10.32 20.65
C ILE A 415 -12.38 9.58 20.34
N LYS A 416 -12.43 8.24 20.29
CA LYS A 416 -11.27 7.40 19.97
C LYS A 416 -10.73 7.68 18.56
N VAL A 417 -11.61 7.73 17.56
CA VAL A 417 -11.22 8.01 16.17
C VAL A 417 -10.68 9.43 16.01
N GLU A 418 -11.27 10.43 16.66
CA GLU A 418 -10.72 11.79 16.66
C GLU A 418 -9.32 11.83 17.27
N GLY A 419 -9.09 11.13 18.39
CA GLY A 419 -7.76 11.00 19.00
C GLY A 419 -6.73 10.40 18.03
N ILE A 420 -7.10 9.33 17.32
CA ILE A 420 -6.27 8.71 16.28
C ILE A 420 -5.93 9.70 15.17
N ILE A 421 -6.92 10.41 14.63
CA ILE A 421 -6.73 11.39 13.55
C ILE A 421 -5.75 12.48 14.00
N ARG A 422 -5.98 13.08 15.18
CA ARG A 422 -5.12 14.15 15.72
C ARG A 422 -3.69 13.68 15.94
N GLN A 423 -3.51 12.46 16.43
CA GLN A 423 -2.19 11.85 16.59
C GLN A 423 -1.50 11.64 15.23
N GLN A 424 -2.19 11.07 14.24
CA GLN A 424 -1.65 10.82 12.90
C GLN A 424 -1.26 12.14 12.20
N ILE A 425 -2.11 13.16 12.26
CA ILE A 425 -1.82 14.49 11.71
C ILE A 425 -0.56 15.07 12.37
N LYS A 426 -0.44 14.99 13.70
CA LYS A 426 0.73 15.46 14.45
C LYS A 426 2.01 14.72 14.05
N MET A 427 1.91 13.43 13.77
CA MET A 427 3.03 12.59 13.30
C MET A 427 3.30 12.75 11.79
N SER A 428 2.57 13.62 11.09
CA SER A 428 2.62 13.77 9.63
C SER A 428 2.35 12.47 8.86
N LEU A 429 1.52 11.60 9.44
CA LEU A 429 1.00 10.40 8.78
C LEU A 429 -0.30 10.74 8.02
N LEU A 430 -0.60 9.95 6.99
CA LEU A 430 -1.88 10.03 6.30
C LEU A 430 -3.00 9.56 7.24
N PRO A 431 -4.06 10.35 7.49
CA PRO A 431 -5.12 9.94 8.41
C PRO A 431 -5.88 8.71 7.91
N SER A 432 -6.19 7.79 8.84
CA SER A 432 -7.00 6.58 8.57
C SER A 432 -8.45 6.90 8.19
N VAL A 433 -8.95 8.08 8.56
CA VAL A 433 -10.26 8.59 8.10
C VAL A 433 -10.08 9.37 6.81
N GLN A 434 -10.81 8.95 5.78
CA GLN A 434 -10.83 9.62 4.48
C GLN A 434 -11.65 10.92 4.53
N PRO A 435 -11.34 11.93 3.70
CA PRO A 435 -12.12 13.17 3.62
C PRO A 435 -13.62 12.94 3.36
N PHE A 436 -13.97 11.92 2.56
CA PHE A 436 -15.36 11.53 2.31
C PHE A 436 -16.11 11.05 3.56
N HIS A 437 -15.43 10.36 4.48
CA HIS A 437 -16.06 9.99 5.75
C HIS A 437 -16.19 11.21 6.67
N ALA A 438 -15.14 12.04 6.73
CA ALA A 438 -15.07 13.23 7.57
C ALA A 438 -16.23 14.21 7.31
N MET A 439 -16.68 14.37 6.05
CA MET A 439 -17.83 15.24 5.74
C MET A 439 -19.14 14.81 6.44
N ALA A 440 -19.34 13.50 6.65
CA ALA A 440 -20.55 12.95 7.28
C ALA A 440 -20.40 12.74 8.79
N PHE A 441 -19.20 12.91 9.35
CA PHE A 441 -18.93 12.72 10.77
C PHE A 441 -19.23 13.99 11.59
N PRO A 442 -19.67 13.87 12.85
CA PRO A 442 -19.87 14.99 13.76
C PRO A 442 -18.54 15.49 14.34
N ILE A 443 -17.57 15.79 13.48
CA ILE A 443 -16.26 16.35 13.86
C ILE A 443 -16.16 17.82 13.48
N ASP A 444 -15.24 18.52 14.14
CA ASP A 444 -14.92 19.91 13.88
C ASP A 444 -14.60 20.15 12.38
N PRO A 445 -15.18 21.17 11.73
CA PRO A 445 -14.92 21.46 10.31
C PRO A 445 -13.46 21.79 10.00
N THR A 446 -12.71 22.36 10.94
CA THR A 446 -11.28 22.64 10.76
C THR A 446 -10.48 21.33 10.75
N LEU A 447 -10.84 20.38 11.61
CA LEU A 447 -10.25 19.04 11.57
C LEU A 447 -10.54 18.33 10.23
N ALA A 448 -11.76 18.47 9.68
CA ALA A 448 -12.08 17.94 8.36
C ALA A 448 -11.23 18.57 7.22
N LEU A 449 -10.94 19.88 7.32
CA LEU A 449 -10.00 20.56 6.42
C LEU A 449 -8.56 20.01 6.58
N GLU A 450 -8.09 19.78 7.81
CA GLU A 450 -6.76 19.21 8.06
C GLU A 450 -6.60 17.79 7.48
N ILE A 451 -7.63 16.95 7.62
CA ILE A 451 -7.68 15.63 6.98
C ILE A 451 -7.51 15.79 5.46
N SER A 452 -8.29 16.69 4.85
CA SER A 452 -8.24 16.94 3.41
C SER A 452 -6.86 17.45 2.94
N LYS A 453 -6.23 18.35 3.72
CA LYS A 453 -4.86 18.82 3.47
C LYS A 453 -3.84 17.68 3.48
N LYS A 454 -3.89 16.77 4.46
CA LYS A 454 -2.97 15.61 4.50
C LYS A 454 -3.13 14.68 3.31
N TYR A 455 -4.36 14.50 2.82
CA TYR A 455 -4.60 13.74 1.59
C TYR A 455 -4.04 14.48 0.36
N ALA A 456 -4.21 15.80 0.26
CA ALA A 456 -3.62 16.58 -0.83
C ALA A 456 -2.07 16.55 -0.82
N ASP A 457 -1.45 16.66 0.36
CA ASP A 457 0.00 16.51 0.52
C ASP A 457 0.48 15.13 0.05
N HIS A 458 -0.28 14.08 0.38
CA HIS A 458 0.00 12.73 -0.09
C HIS A 458 -0.07 12.61 -1.61
N TYR A 459 -1.09 13.17 -2.27
CA TYR A 459 -1.17 13.15 -3.72
C TYR A 459 -0.08 14.00 -4.40
N SER A 460 0.38 15.06 -3.74
CA SER A 460 1.56 15.83 -4.19
C SER A 460 2.85 14.99 -4.12
N LEU A 461 3.01 14.17 -3.08
CA LEU A 461 4.10 13.21 -2.97
C LEU A 461 4.00 12.09 -4.03
N VAL A 462 2.79 11.63 -4.35
CA VAL A 462 2.59 10.65 -5.44
C VAL A 462 2.93 11.27 -6.80
N ALA A 463 2.45 12.48 -7.06
CA ALA A 463 2.74 13.24 -8.28
C ALA A 463 4.25 13.44 -8.51
N SER A 464 5.01 13.80 -7.47
CA SER A 464 6.45 14.04 -7.60
C SER A 464 7.25 12.80 -8.00
N ARG A 465 6.75 11.58 -7.73
CA ARG A 465 7.40 10.32 -8.11
C ARG A 465 7.39 10.08 -9.63
N PHE A 466 6.49 10.72 -10.38
CA PHE A 466 6.51 10.64 -11.84
C PHE A 466 7.65 11.45 -12.47
N GLY A 467 8.29 12.36 -11.71
CA GLY A 467 9.48 13.07 -12.16
C GLY A 467 9.27 13.97 -13.38
N LEU A 468 8.04 14.45 -13.62
CA LEU A 468 7.74 15.34 -14.74
C LEU A 468 8.30 16.75 -14.48
N PRO A 469 8.82 17.44 -15.52
CA PRO A 469 9.09 18.86 -15.43
C PRO A 469 7.79 19.67 -15.29
N ALA A 470 7.89 20.91 -14.82
CA ALA A 470 6.75 21.82 -14.77
C ALA A 470 6.16 22.00 -16.17
N PHE A 471 4.83 21.93 -16.27
CA PHE A 471 4.13 22.08 -17.54
C PHE A 471 4.18 23.52 -18.05
N SER A 472 4.25 23.68 -19.37
CA SER A 472 4.07 24.98 -20.01
C SER A 472 2.58 25.22 -20.23
N HIS A 473 2.03 26.24 -19.58
CA HIS A 473 0.63 26.59 -19.70
C HIS A 473 0.35 27.47 -20.93
N PRO A 474 -0.90 27.47 -21.44
CA PRO A 474 -1.31 28.37 -22.52
C PRO A 474 -1.07 29.84 -22.15
N SER A 475 -0.64 30.65 -23.12
CA SER A 475 -0.47 32.09 -22.91
C SER A 475 -1.82 32.78 -22.66
N CYS A 476 -1.81 33.79 -21.80
CA CYS A 476 -2.95 34.65 -21.54
C CYS A 476 -3.36 35.38 -22.83
N ALA A 477 -4.57 35.10 -23.33
CA ALA A 477 -5.15 35.74 -24.51
C ALA A 477 -6.64 36.06 -24.26
N PRO A 478 -7.13 37.22 -24.75
CA PRO A 478 -8.56 37.56 -24.70
C PRO A 478 -9.39 36.56 -25.52
N ILE A 479 -10.57 36.21 -25.03
CA ILE A 479 -11.50 35.29 -25.71
C ILE A 479 -12.37 36.12 -26.66
N LYS A 480 -12.26 35.93 -27.98
CA LYS A 480 -13.03 36.70 -28.96
C LYS A 480 -14.12 35.83 -29.59
N ALA A 481 -15.38 36.24 -29.47
CA ALA A 481 -16.52 35.48 -29.99
C ALA A 481 -16.48 35.25 -31.51
N ASP A 482 -15.90 36.19 -32.27
CA ASP A 482 -15.80 36.08 -33.74
C ASP A 482 -14.63 35.20 -34.22
N ASP A 483 -13.74 34.79 -33.32
CA ASP A 483 -12.58 33.95 -33.63
C ASP A 483 -12.70 32.59 -32.92
N LYS A 484 -13.23 31.61 -33.65
CA LYS A 484 -13.37 30.21 -33.18
C LYS A 484 -12.06 29.57 -32.74
N THR A 485 -10.90 30.17 -33.07
CA THR A 485 -9.59 29.68 -32.62
C THR A 485 -9.20 30.19 -31.22
N SER A 486 -9.99 31.10 -30.64
CA SER A 486 -9.72 31.78 -29.35
C SER A 486 -10.67 31.40 -28.22
N ARG A 487 -11.31 30.22 -28.27
CA ARG A 487 -12.23 29.73 -27.22
C ARG A 487 -11.49 29.30 -25.95
N LEU A 488 -12.17 29.43 -24.81
CA LEU A 488 -11.69 28.95 -23.52
C LEU A 488 -11.88 27.44 -23.41
N ARG A 489 -10.80 26.66 -23.27
CA ARG A 489 -10.88 25.20 -23.16
C ARG A 489 -11.06 24.78 -21.71
N ILE A 490 -12.15 24.06 -21.46
CA ILE A 490 -12.53 23.55 -20.15
C ILE A 490 -12.43 22.04 -20.18
N GLY A 491 -11.66 21.47 -19.25
CA GLY A 491 -11.50 20.03 -19.11
C GLY A 491 -12.24 19.51 -17.88
N TYR A 492 -13.20 18.61 -18.03
CA TYR A 492 -13.87 17.91 -16.94
C TYR A 492 -13.27 16.53 -16.74
N VAL A 493 -12.70 16.27 -15.56
CA VAL A 493 -12.11 14.97 -15.22
C VAL A 493 -13.02 14.25 -14.24
N SER A 494 -13.46 13.04 -14.61
CA SER A 494 -14.31 12.23 -13.76
C SER A 494 -14.15 10.72 -13.97
N SER A 495 -14.22 9.94 -12.90
CA SER A 495 -14.49 8.49 -12.96
C SER A 495 -15.96 8.14 -13.13
N ASP A 496 -16.85 9.13 -13.11
CA ASP A 496 -18.28 8.92 -12.90
C ASP A 496 -19.12 9.22 -14.14
N PHE A 497 -18.49 9.28 -15.31
CA PHE A 497 -19.15 9.31 -16.63
C PHE A 497 -19.73 7.92 -16.96
N GLY A 498 -20.95 7.67 -16.48
CA GLY A 498 -21.61 6.36 -16.51
C GLY A 498 -22.89 6.36 -15.66
N ASN A 499 -23.36 5.21 -15.20
CA ASN A 499 -24.54 5.12 -14.32
C ASN A 499 -24.20 5.52 -12.87
N HIS A 500 -23.98 6.80 -12.66
CA HIS A 500 -23.61 7.40 -11.38
C HIS A 500 -24.41 8.71 -11.15
N PRO A 501 -24.72 9.10 -9.89
CA PRO A 501 -25.43 10.34 -9.59
C PRO A 501 -24.89 11.59 -10.29
N LEU A 502 -23.56 11.70 -10.46
CA LEU A 502 -22.94 12.81 -11.19
C LEU A 502 -23.49 12.91 -12.62
N SER A 503 -23.47 11.81 -13.38
CA SER A 503 -23.97 11.78 -14.77
C SER A 503 -25.48 11.95 -14.85
N HIS A 504 -26.23 11.46 -13.86
CA HIS A 504 -27.69 11.68 -13.78
C HIS A 504 -28.06 13.17 -13.66
N LEU A 505 -27.17 13.96 -13.06
CA LEU A 505 -27.39 15.37 -12.77
C LEU A 505 -26.74 16.29 -13.79
N MET A 506 -25.54 15.96 -14.27
CA MET A 506 -24.76 16.81 -15.16
C MET A 506 -24.87 16.43 -16.64
N GLY A 507 -25.65 15.40 -17.00
CA GLY A 507 -25.66 14.82 -18.36
C GLY A 507 -25.67 15.84 -19.50
N SER A 508 -26.59 16.81 -19.45
CA SER A 508 -26.67 17.88 -20.47
C SER A 508 -25.62 18.99 -20.36
N VAL A 509 -25.00 19.19 -19.19
CA VAL A 509 -24.16 20.36 -18.92
C VAL A 509 -23.06 20.50 -19.96
N PHE A 510 -22.40 19.39 -20.29
CA PHE A 510 -21.25 19.36 -21.20
C PHE A 510 -21.59 19.81 -22.62
N GLY A 511 -22.81 19.55 -23.10
CA GLY A 511 -23.27 19.99 -24.43
C GLY A 511 -24.04 21.32 -24.43
N MET A 512 -24.30 21.91 -23.26
CA MET A 512 -25.06 23.15 -23.10
C MET A 512 -24.19 24.41 -23.00
N HIS A 513 -22.86 24.26 -22.92
CA HIS A 513 -21.94 25.38 -22.95
C HIS A 513 -22.09 26.20 -24.24
N ASN A 514 -21.81 27.49 -24.16
CA ASN A 514 -21.82 28.32 -25.36
C ASN A 514 -20.59 28.01 -26.23
N ASN A 515 -20.82 27.29 -27.34
CA ASN A 515 -19.80 26.84 -28.27
C ASN A 515 -19.09 27.97 -29.04
N ASP A 516 -19.54 29.22 -28.93
CA ASP A 516 -18.80 30.35 -29.49
C ASP A 516 -17.67 30.83 -28.56
N ILE A 517 -17.71 30.47 -27.27
CA ILE A 517 -16.77 30.99 -26.25
C ILE A 517 -16.04 29.90 -25.47
N VAL A 518 -16.63 28.72 -25.28
CA VAL A 518 -16.11 27.64 -24.43
C VAL A 518 -16.00 26.37 -25.24
N GLU A 519 -14.83 25.74 -25.28
CA GLU A 519 -14.54 24.43 -25.89
C GLU A 519 -14.44 23.36 -24.79
N VAL A 520 -15.27 22.31 -24.87
CA VAL A 520 -15.45 21.36 -23.76
C VAL A 520 -14.73 20.03 -24.02
N PHE A 521 -13.95 19.60 -23.03
CA PHE A 521 -13.27 18.31 -22.99
C PHE A 521 -13.72 17.50 -21.79
N CYS A 522 -14.06 16.23 -21.98
CA CYS A 522 -14.39 15.28 -20.91
C CYS A 522 -13.35 14.16 -20.88
N TYR A 523 -12.63 14.02 -19.76
CA TYR A 523 -11.63 12.99 -19.54
C TYR A 523 -12.21 11.91 -18.60
N ALA A 524 -12.53 10.75 -19.17
CA ALA A 524 -13.12 9.65 -18.44
C ALA A 524 -12.06 8.76 -17.79
N LEU A 525 -12.01 8.75 -16.45
CA LEU A 525 -11.12 7.88 -15.69
C LEU A 525 -11.65 6.44 -15.58
N SER A 526 -12.90 6.20 -15.97
CA SER A 526 -13.55 4.89 -15.98
C SER A 526 -13.82 4.40 -17.40
N GLN A 527 -13.77 3.07 -17.56
CA GLN A 527 -14.14 2.40 -18.80
C GLN A 527 -15.62 2.65 -19.11
N ASP A 528 -15.97 2.55 -20.40
CA ASP A 528 -17.35 2.64 -20.86
C ASP A 528 -18.18 1.50 -20.24
N ASP A 529 -19.21 1.87 -19.47
CA ASP A 529 -20.12 0.93 -18.81
C ASP A 529 -21.31 0.51 -19.71
N GLY A 530 -21.36 1.01 -20.94
CA GLY A 530 -22.41 0.72 -21.93
C GLY A 530 -23.76 1.38 -21.61
N THR A 531 -23.83 2.26 -20.60
CA THR A 531 -25.08 2.87 -20.17
C THR A 531 -25.46 4.05 -21.05
N GLU A 532 -26.75 4.39 -21.07
CA GLU A 532 -27.26 5.55 -21.81
C GLU A 532 -26.58 6.87 -21.37
N TRP A 533 -26.20 6.97 -20.09
CA TRP A 533 -25.53 8.12 -19.51
C TRP A 533 -24.17 8.36 -20.15
N ARG A 534 -23.33 7.31 -20.25
CA ARG A 534 -22.01 7.39 -20.89
C ARG A 534 -22.12 7.72 -22.37
N GLN A 535 -23.00 7.04 -23.10
CA GLN A 535 -23.19 7.27 -24.54
C GLN A 535 -23.67 8.69 -24.83
N ARG A 536 -24.53 9.23 -23.96
CA ARG A 536 -25.04 10.59 -24.10
C ARG A 536 -23.96 11.64 -23.88
N ILE A 537 -23.22 11.57 -22.77
CA ILE A 537 -22.15 12.53 -22.49
C ILE A 537 -21.12 12.51 -23.63
N LYS A 538 -20.79 11.32 -24.14
CA LYS A 538 -19.92 11.16 -25.30
C LYS A 538 -20.46 11.78 -26.59
N GLY A 539 -21.79 11.80 -26.78
CA GLY A 539 -22.43 12.38 -27.94
C GLY A 539 -22.71 13.89 -27.84
N GLU A 540 -22.79 14.44 -26.63
CA GLU A 540 -23.11 15.85 -26.38
C GLU A 540 -21.87 16.70 -26.07
N ALA A 541 -20.82 16.13 -25.46
CA ALA A 541 -19.54 16.81 -25.28
C ALA A 541 -18.80 16.97 -26.61
N GLU A 542 -18.13 18.10 -26.82
CA GLU A 542 -17.36 18.35 -28.04
C GLU A 542 -16.17 17.38 -28.18
N HIS A 543 -15.45 17.14 -27.06
CA HIS A 543 -14.39 16.15 -26.99
C HIS A 543 -14.62 15.21 -25.81
N PHE A 544 -14.68 13.91 -26.06
CA PHE A 544 -14.77 12.88 -25.02
C PHE A 544 -13.61 11.90 -25.15
N ILE A 545 -12.76 11.86 -24.14
CA ILE A 545 -11.48 11.15 -24.17
C ILE A 545 -11.50 10.07 -23.08
N ASP A 546 -11.44 8.81 -23.49
CA ASP A 546 -11.28 7.70 -22.56
C ASP A 546 -9.82 7.58 -22.15
N VAL A 547 -9.54 7.91 -20.88
CA VAL A 547 -8.20 7.85 -20.29
C VAL A 547 -8.07 6.76 -19.23
N SER A 548 -9.07 5.88 -19.12
CA SER A 548 -9.16 4.88 -18.05
C SER A 548 -7.99 3.87 -18.06
N ALA A 549 -7.42 3.60 -19.23
CA ALA A 549 -6.27 2.71 -19.40
C ALA A 549 -4.90 3.41 -19.25
N MET A 550 -4.87 4.73 -19.06
CA MET A 550 -3.63 5.53 -19.02
C MET A 550 -3.11 5.70 -17.58
N SER A 551 -1.79 5.79 -17.42
CA SER A 551 -1.14 6.21 -16.17
C SER A 551 -1.35 7.72 -15.91
N SER A 552 -1.24 8.16 -14.66
CA SER A 552 -1.70 9.51 -14.27
C SER A 552 -0.83 10.59 -14.93
N ASP A 553 0.46 10.31 -15.13
CA ASP A 553 1.40 11.19 -15.82
C ASP A 553 1.05 11.35 -17.31
N MET A 554 0.58 10.29 -17.96
CA MET A 554 0.14 10.34 -19.34
C MET A 554 -1.14 11.16 -19.49
N ILE A 555 -2.07 11.02 -18.55
CA ILE A 555 -3.30 11.83 -18.53
C ILE A 555 -2.95 13.31 -18.37
N ALA A 556 -2.06 13.65 -17.44
CA ALA A 556 -1.61 15.03 -17.25
C ALA A 556 -0.94 15.60 -18.51
N LYS A 557 -0.12 14.81 -19.22
CA LYS A 557 0.48 15.22 -20.50
C LYS A 557 -0.60 15.49 -21.56
N VAL A 558 -1.56 14.59 -21.74
CA VAL A 558 -2.68 14.77 -22.68
C VAL A 558 -3.45 16.04 -22.38
N ILE A 559 -3.83 16.27 -21.11
CA ILE A 559 -4.52 17.50 -20.68
C ILE A 559 -3.71 18.76 -21.04
N ASN A 560 -2.39 18.73 -20.86
CA ASN A 560 -1.54 19.87 -21.20
C ASN A 560 -1.31 20.03 -22.71
N GLU A 561 -1.25 18.93 -23.47
CA GLU A 561 -1.17 18.91 -24.93
C GLU A 561 -2.44 19.49 -25.57
N ASP A 562 -3.61 19.17 -25.00
CA ASP A 562 -4.91 19.73 -25.35
C ASP A 562 -5.06 21.21 -24.97
N LYS A 563 -4.07 21.79 -24.27
CA LYS A 563 -4.01 23.19 -23.85
C LYS A 563 -5.22 23.62 -23.01
N ILE A 564 -5.68 22.74 -22.13
CA ILE A 564 -6.76 23.06 -21.19
C ILE A 564 -6.36 24.25 -20.31
N GLN A 565 -7.19 25.31 -20.31
CA GLN A 565 -7.00 26.49 -19.48
C GLN A 565 -7.61 26.32 -18.09
N ILE A 566 -8.79 25.70 -18.01
CA ILE A 566 -9.46 25.43 -16.72
C ILE A 566 -9.78 23.95 -16.61
N LEU A 567 -9.20 23.29 -15.60
CA LEU A 567 -9.41 21.87 -15.33
C LEU A 567 -10.32 21.68 -14.12
N ILE A 568 -11.43 20.97 -14.32
CA ILE A 568 -12.49 20.74 -13.34
C ILE A 568 -12.37 19.33 -12.77
N ASN A 569 -12.14 19.25 -11.46
CA ASN A 569 -12.19 18.03 -10.66
C ASN A 569 -13.64 17.74 -10.28
N LEU A 570 -14.24 16.72 -10.90
CA LEU A 570 -15.60 16.25 -10.62
C LEU A 570 -15.64 15.04 -9.67
N ASN A 571 -14.53 14.69 -9.02
CA ASN A 571 -14.47 13.56 -8.08
C ASN A 571 -14.20 14.00 -6.64
N GLY A 572 -13.26 14.91 -6.42
CA GLY A 572 -12.65 15.19 -5.12
C GLY A 572 -12.09 13.91 -4.48
N TYR A 573 -12.55 13.54 -3.29
CA TYR A 573 -12.09 12.34 -2.57
C TYR A 573 -13.08 11.17 -2.60
N THR A 574 -13.66 10.92 -3.76
CA THR A 574 -14.56 9.78 -4.01
C THR A 574 -13.83 8.60 -4.65
N LYS A 575 -14.50 7.44 -4.72
CA LYS A 575 -13.94 6.24 -5.34
C LYS A 575 -13.65 6.49 -6.82
N GLY A 576 -12.46 6.12 -7.28
CA GLY A 576 -12.03 6.31 -8.68
C GLY A 576 -11.30 7.63 -8.95
N ALA A 577 -11.26 8.54 -7.97
CA ALA A 577 -10.51 9.79 -8.08
C ALA A 577 -9.00 9.55 -8.30
N ARG A 578 -8.39 10.39 -9.14
CA ARG A 578 -6.94 10.39 -9.42
C ARG A 578 -6.38 11.79 -9.21
N ASN A 579 -6.37 12.22 -7.95
CA ASN A 579 -6.05 13.60 -7.57
C ASN A 579 -4.58 13.98 -7.84
N GLU A 580 -3.69 13.00 -7.99
CA GLU A 580 -2.31 13.22 -8.42
C GLU A 580 -2.22 13.85 -9.82
N ILE A 581 -3.24 13.68 -10.69
CA ILE A 581 -3.33 14.38 -11.99
C ILE A 581 -3.35 15.89 -11.76
N PHE A 582 -4.18 16.35 -10.83
CA PHE A 582 -4.29 17.76 -10.47
C PHE A 582 -3.07 18.25 -9.69
N ALA A 583 -2.46 17.40 -8.86
CA ALA A 583 -1.23 17.75 -8.15
C ALA A 583 -0.03 17.96 -9.08
N MET A 584 -0.04 17.35 -10.28
CA MET A 584 0.95 17.62 -11.34
C MET A 584 0.70 18.95 -12.08
N GLN A 585 -0.43 19.61 -11.84
CA GLN A 585 -0.80 20.92 -12.39
C GLN A 585 -0.64 21.01 -13.93
N PRO A 586 -1.37 20.19 -14.73
CA PRO A 586 -1.30 20.28 -16.20
C PRO A 586 -2.01 21.52 -16.79
N ALA A 587 -2.93 22.12 -16.03
CA ALA A 587 -3.67 23.33 -16.41
C ALA A 587 -3.37 24.49 -15.43
N PRO A 588 -3.41 25.76 -15.88
CA PRO A 588 -3.06 26.90 -15.04
C PRO A 588 -4.13 27.25 -13.99
N ILE A 589 -5.39 26.88 -14.21
CA ILE A 589 -6.48 27.05 -13.27
C ILE A 589 -7.12 25.69 -13.02
N GLN A 590 -7.25 25.29 -11.76
CA GLN A 590 -7.88 24.04 -11.37
C GLN A 590 -9.02 24.28 -10.38
N VAL A 591 -10.15 23.62 -10.60
CA VAL A 591 -11.40 23.91 -9.89
C VAL A 591 -12.02 22.62 -9.36
N SER A 592 -12.44 22.61 -8.11
CA SER A 592 -13.28 21.53 -7.56
C SER A 592 -14.75 21.86 -7.79
N TYR A 593 -15.52 20.87 -8.25
CA TYR A 593 -16.97 21.02 -8.41
C TYR A 593 -17.74 19.71 -8.22
N MET A 594 -18.87 19.81 -7.52
CA MET A 594 -19.98 18.84 -7.44
C MET A 594 -19.70 17.45 -6.86
N GLY A 595 -18.70 16.71 -7.36
CA GLY A 595 -18.47 15.32 -6.97
C GLY A 595 -18.15 15.11 -5.51
N PHE A 596 -17.58 16.12 -4.85
CA PHE A 596 -17.24 16.07 -3.43
C PHE A 596 -17.75 17.33 -2.70
N PRO A 597 -18.70 17.21 -1.77
CA PRO A 597 -19.35 18.35 -1.11
C PRO A 597 -18.54 18.84 0.11
N ALA A 598 -17.25 19.07 -0.09
CA ALA A 598 -16.31 19.59 0.91
C ALA A 598 -15.03 20.13 0.24
N THR A 599 -14.20 20.80 1.04
CA THR A 599 -12.85 21.27 0.65
C THR A 599 -11.95 20.13 0.22
N THR A 600 -11.21 20.29 -0.87
CA THR A 600 -10.14 19.34 -1.25
C THR A 600 -8.93 19.48 -0.34
N GLY A 601 -8.77 20.59 0.39
CA GLY A 601 -7.56 20.86 1.18
C GLY A 601 -6.30 21.07 0.33
N ALA A 602 -6.41 21.05 -1.00
CA ALA A 602 -5.28 21.04 -1.89
C ALA A 602 -4.82 22.45 -2.25
N SER A 603 -3.52 22.71 -2.13
CA SER A 603 -2.90 23.95 -2.59
C SER A 603 -2.89 24.09 -4.11
N TYR A 604 -3.04 22.97 -4.83
CA TYR A 604 -3.08 22.91 -6.29
C TYR A 604 -4.50 23.05 -6.86
N ILE A 605 -5.55 23.20 -6.05
CA ILE A 605 -6.91 23.52 -6.52
C ILE A 605 -7.23 24.96 -6.14
N ASP A 606 -7.46 25.81 -7.14
CA ASP A 606 -7.60 27.26 -6.97
C ASP A 606 -8.99 27.65 -6.46
N TYR A 607 -10.03 27.05 -7.04
CA TYR A 607 -11.41 27.44 -6.82
C TYR A 607 -12.31 26.27 -6.43
N LEU A 608 -13.34 26.57 -5.64
CA LEU A 608 -14.47 25.66 -5.35
C LEU A 608 -15.75 26.36 -5.81
N ILE A 609 -16.44 25.74 -6.76
CA ILE A 609 -17.74 26.22 -7.23
C ILE A 609 -18.81 25.82 -6.21
N THR A 610 -19.48 26.82 -5.64
CA THR A 610 -20.49 26.69 -4.59
C THR A 610 -21.51 27.83 -4.71
N ASP A 611 -22.32 28.06 -3.68
CA ASP A 611 -23.24 29.19 -3.59
C ASP A 611 -23.17 29.85 -2.20
N GLU A 612 -23.81 31.02 -2.10
CA GLU A 612 -23.75 31.84 -0.89
C GLU A 612 -24.44 31.19 0.31
N PHE A 613 -25.44 30.33 0.09
CA PHE A 613 -26.13 29.65 1.18
C PHE A 613 -25.33 28.45 1.71
N VAL A 614 -24.77 27.64 0.80
CA VAL A 614 -24.02 26.42 1.11
C VAL A 614 -22.67 26.74 1.72
N SER A 615 -21.96 27.71 1.17
CA SER A 615 -20.63 28.10 1.65
C SER A 615 -20.55 29.62 1.80
N PRO A 616 -21.24 30.22 2.78
CA PRO A 616 -21.17 31.66 3.01
C PRO A 616 -19.74 32.07 3.39
N LEU A 617 -19.32 33.30 3.03
CA LEU A 617 -17.95 33.75 3.26
C LEU A 617 -17.51 33.74 4.74
N LYS A 618 -18.45 33.78 5.69
CA LYS A 618 -18.17 33.60 7.12
C LYS A 618 -17.50 32.25 7.44
N TYR A 619 -17.78 31.22 6.63
CA TYR A 619 -17.17 29.90 6.74
C TYR A 619 -16.03 29.70 5.73
N SER A 620 -15.51 30.74 5.09
CA SER A 620 -14.38 30.61 4.15
C SER A 620 -13.13 29.98 4.77
N HIS A 621 -12.94 30.11 6.09
CA HIS A 621 -11.79 29.57 6.83
C HIS A 621 -11.71 28.03 6.85
N ILE A 622 -12.80 27.31 6.56
CA ILE A 622 -12.83 25.84 6.49
C ILE A 622 -12.59 25.30 5.08
N TYR A 623 -12.24 26.17 4.12
CA TYR A 623 -11.91 25.81 2.74
C TYR A 623 -10.49 26.24 2.38
N SER A 624 -9.79 25.44 1.60
CA SER A 624 -8.49 25.84 1.01
C SER A 624 -8.67 26.70 -0.23
N GLU A 625 -9.69 26.36 -1.02
CA GLU A 625 -10.00 26.95 -2.30
C GLU A 625 -10.70 28.30 -2.15
N LYS A 626 -10.65 29.10 -3.21
CA LYS A 626 -11.46 30.30 -3.30
C LYS A 626 -12.86 29.97 -3.75
N LEU A 627 -13.82 30.27 -2.86
CA LEU A 627 -15.24 30.11 -3.10
C LEU A 627 -15.72 30.98 -4.27
N VAL A 628 -16.34 30.33 -5.25
CA VAL A 628 -17.04 30.97 -6.37
C VAL A 628 -18.53 30.73 -6.19
N HIS A 629 -19.27 31.81 -5.90
CA HIS A 629 -20.70 31.74 -5.64
C HIS A 629 -21.48 31.89 -6.95
N LEU A 630 -22.08 30.78 -7.39
CA LEU A 630 -23.08 30.80 -8.44
C LEU A 630 -24.40 31.41 -7.94
N PRO A 631 -25.19 32.04 -8.81
CA PRO A 631 -26.51 32.54 -8.44
C PRO A 631 -27.46 31.38 -8.12
N HIS A 632 -28.36 31.61 -7.16
CA HIS A 632 -29.45 30.70 -6.74
C HIS A 632 -29.00 29.39 -6.09
N CYS A 633 -28.28 28.52 -6.81
CA CYS A 633 -27.81 27.22 -6.32
C CYS A 633 -26.57 26.77 -7.09
N TYR A 634 -25.61 26.19 -6.39
CA TYR A 634 -24.44 25.56 -7.02
C TYR A 634 -24.74 24.19 -7.65
N PHE A 635 -25.81 23.54 -7.18
CA PHE A 635 -26.12 22.16 -7.51
C PHE A 635 -26.95 22.10 -8.81
N VAL A 636 -26.36 21.59 -9.88
CA VAL A 636 -27.04 21.40 -11.16
C VAL A 636 -27.76 20.06 -11.21
N ASN A 637 -28.76 19.95 -12.08
CA ASN A 637 -29.44 18.70 -12.42
C ASN A 637 -29.93 18.74 -13.88
N ASP A 638 -30.44 17.60 -14.34
CA ASP A 638 -30.83 17.38 -15.73
C ASP A 638 -32.30 16.98 -15.92
N TYR A 639 -33.12 17.23 -14.90
CA TYR A 639 -34.43 16.59 -14.80
C TYR A 639 -35.45 17.20 -15.76
N LYS A 640 -35.34 18.51 -16.03
CA LYS A 640 -36.16 19.17 -17.05
C LYS A 640 -35.90 18.62 -18.45
N GLN A 641 -34.73 18.06 -18.70
CA GLN A 641 -34.34 17.53 -20.01
C GLN A 641 -34.69 16.05 -20.14
N LYS A 642 -34.58 15.26 -19.07
CA LYS A 642 -34.67 13.78 -19.15
C LYS A 642 -35.67 13.10 -18.25
N ASN A 643 -36.25 13.80 -17.28
CA ASN A 643 -37.13 13.20 -16.28
C ASN A 643 -38.51 13.87 -16.26
N GLN A 644 -38.99 14.42 -17.38
CA GLN A 644 -40.37 14.91 -17.44
C GLN A 644 -41.40 13.76 -17.50
N ASP A 645 -41.02 12.61 -18.05
CA ASP A 645 -41.86 11.41 -18.11
C ASP A 645 -42.22 10.88 -16.71
N VAL A 646 -41.33 11.05 -15.73
CA VAL A 646 -41.54 10.57 -14.36
C VAL A 646 -42.67 11.30 -13.61
N ILE A 647 -43.10 12.46 -14.13
CA ILE A 647 -44.19 13.27 -13.57
C ILE A 647 -45.45 13.21 -14.45
N ASP A 648 -45.45 12.36 -15.48
CA ASP A 648 -46.61 12.15 -16.37
C ASP A 648 -47.74 11.40 -15.61
N PRO A 649 -48.97 11.94 -15.55
CA PRO A 649 -50.10 11.32 -14.86
C PRO A 649 -50.68 10.07 -15.55
N VAL A 650 -50.18 9.62 -16.71
CA VAL A 650 -50.80 8.55 -17.53
C VAL A 650 -50.84 7.16 -16.86
N CYS A 651 -49.98 6.86 -15.88
CA CYS A 651 -50.07 5.62 -15.08
C CYS A 651 -49.56 5.84 -13.63
N PRO A 652 -50.39 6.39 -12.73
CA PRO A 652 -49.95 6.71 -11.38
C PRO A 652 -49.69 5.42 -10.58
N HIS A 653 -48.51 5.33 -9.98
CA HIS A 653 -48.23 4.30 -8.98
C HIS A 653 -49.14 4.47 -7.76
N LYS A 654 -49.42 3.37 -7.08
CA LYS A 654 -50.20 3.35 -5.84
C LYS A 654 -49.28 3.09 -4.66
N ARG A 655 -49.69 3.54 -3.47
CA ARG A 655 -48.95 3.26 -2.23
C ARG A 655 -48.87 1.74 -2.00
N ALA A 656 -49.94 1.01 -2.33
CA ALA A 656 -49.97 -0.45 -2.27
C ALA A 656 -48.85 -1.15 -3.07
N ASP A 657 -48.37 -0.56 -4.18
CA ASP A 657 -47.31 -1.15 -5.02
C ASP A 657 -45.97 -1.29 -4.28
N TYR A 658 -45.78 -0.50 -3.21
CA TYR A 658 -44.58 -0.51 -2.37
C TYR A 658 -44.88 -0.96 -0.93
N GLY A 659 -46.05 -1.55 -0.69
CA GLY A 659 -46.48 -1.96 0.66
C GLY A 659 -46.76 -0.78 1.60
N LEU A 660 -47.09 0.39 1.06
CA LEU A 660 -47.38 1.59 1.83
C LEU A 660 -48.89 1.72 2.12
N PRO A 661 -49.26 2.27 3.29
CA PRO A 661 -50.66 2.48 3.67
C PRO A 661 -51.31 3.64 2.90
N GLU A 662 -52.50 3.42 2.36
CA GLU A 662 -53.25 4.43 1.59
C GLU A 662 -53.86 5.54 2.50
N ASP A 663 -54.12 5.23 3.77
CA ASP A 663 -54.89 6.07 4.71
C ASP A 663 -54.05 6.78 5.79
N LYS A 664 -52.72 6.60 5.76
CA LYS A 664 -51.80 7.21 6.74
C LYS A 664 -50.96 8.32 6.09
N PHE A 665 -50.51 9.27 6.91
CA PHE A 665 -49.51 10.26 6.48
C PHE A 665 -48.14 9.59 6.31
N ILE A 666 -47.43 9.84 5.22
CA ILE A 666 -46.14 9.23 4.91
C ILE A 666 -45.03 10.28 5.01
N PHE A 667 -44.25 10.20 6.08
CA PHE A 667 -42.94 10.82 6.13
C PHE A 667 -41.95 9.94 5.36
N ALA A 668 -41.07 10.53 4.56
CA ALA A 668 -40.08 9.78 3.78
C ALA A 668 -38.66 10.29 4.00
N CYS A 669 -37.69 9.38 3.99
CA CYS A 669 -36.27 9.69 3.87
C CYS A 669 -35.58 8.60 3.04
N PHE A 670 -35.15 8.93 1.83
CA PHE A 670 -34.50 7.99 0.92
C PHE A 670 -32.98 8.14 0.87
N ASN A 671 -32.41 8.77 1.88
CA ASN A 671 -30.97 8.86 2.05
C ASN A 671 -30.39 7.50 2.45
N GLN A 672 -29.13 7.26 2.11
CA GLN A 672 -28.41 6.10 2.67
C GLN A 672 -28.28 6.25 4.18
N LEU A 673 -28.34 5.11 4.89
CA LEU A 673 -28.47 5.09 6.35
C LEU A 673 -27.28 5.72 7.09
N TYR A 674 -26.09 5.75 6.49
CA TYR A 674 -24.91 6.39 7.09
C TYR A 674 -25.09 7.90 7.34
N LYS A 675 -26.04 8.56 6.64
CA LYS A 675 -26.35 9.99 6.81
C LYS A 675 -27.21 10.26 8.05
N MET A 676 -27.75 9.22 8.67
CA MET A 676 -28.60 9.30 9.85
C MET A 676 -27.80 9.05 11.12
N ASP A 677 -28.20 9.72 12.20
CA ASP A 677 -27.62 9.56 13.53
C ASP A 677 -28.72 9.41 14.61
N PRO A 678 -28.36 9.10 15.86
CA PRO A 678 -29.34 8.89 16.92
C PRO A 678 -30.25 10.09 17.13
N ASP A 679 -29.72 11.31 17.04
CA ASP A 679 -30.46 12.54 17.33
C ASP A 679 -31.60 12.75 16.33
N ILE A 680 -31.32 12.69 15.03
CA ILE A 680 -32.37 12.86 14.03
C ILE A 680 -33.36 11.71 14.02
N PHE A 681 -32.91 10.47 14.26
CA PHE A 681 -33.83 9.32 14.34
C PHE A 681 -34.77 9.45 15.55
N ASN A 682 -34.25 9.88 16.70
CA ASN A 682 -35.07 10.18 17.87
C ASN A 682 -36.07 11.31 17.62
N THR A 683 -35.68 12.36 16.89
CA THR A 683 -36.61 13.41 16.43
C THR A 683 -37.72 12.82 15.57
N TRP A 684 -37.41 11.96 14.60
CA TRP A 684 -38.43 11.30 13.78
C TRP A 684 -39.35 10.39 14.59
N CYS A 685 -38.80 9.68 15.57
CA CYS A 685 -39.57 8.91 16.54
C CYS A 685 -40.56 9.77 17.32
N ASN A 686 -40.17 11.00 17.71
CA ASN A 686 -41.07 11.93 18.39
C ASN A 686 -42.15 12.48 17.46
N ILE A 687 -41.82 12.78 16.20
CA ILE A 687 -42.80 13.16 15.16
C ILE A 687 -43.87 12.07 15.03
N LEU A 688 -43.48 10.80 14.90
CA LEU A 688 -44.41 9.66 14.77
C LEU A 688 -45.32 9.50 15.99
N LYS A 689 -44.84 9.80 17.20
CA LYS A 689 -45.68 9.80 18.43
C LYS A 689 -46.73 10.91 18.41
N ARG A 690 -46.34 12.09 17.94
CA ARG A 690 -47.21 13.28 17.87
C ARG A 690 -48.20 13.21 16.69
N VAL A 691 -47.89 12.40 15.68
CA VAL A 691 -48.75 12.14 14.51
C VAL A 691 -49.05 10.64 14.42
N PRO A 692 -49.89 10.06 15.31
CA PRO A 692 -50.04 8.61 15.42
C PRO A 692 -50.61 7.92 14.17
N ASN A 693 -51.34 8.64 13.31
CA ASN A 693 -51.80 8.15 12.00
C ASN A 693 -50.78 8.42 10.88
N SER A 694 -49.52 8.10 11.13
CA SER A 694 -48.44 8.27 10.16
C SER A 694 -47.46 7.10 10.16
N VAL A 695 -46.66 7.03 9.10
CA VAL A 695 -45.54 6.11 8.92
C VAL A 695 -44.30 6.85 8.44
N LEU A 696 -43.13 6.28 8.73
CA LEU A 696 -41.83 6.70 8.24
C LEU A 696 -41.34 5.68 7.20
N TRP A 697 -41.08 6.16 5.99
CA TRP A 697 -40.62 5.37 4.86
C TRP A 697 -39.13 5.61 4.60
N LEU A 698 -38.30 4.57 4.80
CA LEU A 698 -36.85 4.61 4.71
C LEU A 698 -36.29 3.76 3.57
N LEU A 699 -35.08 4.10 3.11
CA LEU A 699 -34.32 3.28 2.17
C LEU A 699 -33.65 2.09 2.88
N ARG A 700 -33.83 0.88 2.34
CA ARG A 700 -33.16 -0.34 2.80
C ARG A 700 -31.75 -0.46 2.24
N PHE A 701 -30.83 0.40 2.69
CA PHE A 701 -29.46 0.34 2.22
C PHE A 701 -28.42 0.86 3.23
N PRO A 702 -27.55 -0.03 3.78
CA PRO A 702 -27.53 -1.49 3.60
C PRO A 702 -28.66 -2.20 4.37
N ALA A 703 -29.04 -3.40 3.94
CA ALA A 703 -30.13 -4.17 4.55
C ALA A 703 -29.91 -4.47 6.05
N ALA A 704 -28.66 -4.63 6.48
CA ALA A 704 -28.30 -4.87 7.88
C ALA A 704 -28.70 -3.71 8.83
N GLY A 705 -28.94 -2.51 8.30
CA GLY A 705 -29.41 -1.37 9.10
C GLY A 705 -30.90 -1.42 9.44
N GLU A 706 -31.73 -2.08 8.62
CA GLU A 706 -33.17 -2.21 8.90
C GLU A 706 -33.41 -2.94 10.23
N MET A 707 -32.73 -4.07 10.45
CA MET A 707 -32.90 -4.85 11.67
C MET A 707 -32.52 -4.05 12.92
N ARG A 708 -31.43 -3.26 12.83
CA ARG A 708 -30.95 -2.42 13.94
C ARG A 708 -31.90 -1.27 14.23
N LEU A 709 -32.40 -0.57 13.22
CA LEU A 709 -33.38 0.50 13.42
C LEU A 709 -34.72 0.01 13.96
N ARG A 710 -35.15 -1.21 13.58
CA ARG A 710 -36.32 -1.85 14.16
C ARG A 710 -36.08 -2.31 15.61
N ALA A 711 -34.84 -2.63 15.98
CA ALA A 711 -34.46 -3.08 17.31
C ALA A 711 -34.05 -1.92 18.25
N CYS A 712 -33.64 -0.76 17.71
CA CYS A 712 -33.31 0.43 18.47
C CYS A 712 -34.53 0.79 19.33
N ASN A 713 -34.38 0.60 20.64
CA ASN A 713 -35.38 0.89 21.65
C ASN A 713 -35.56 2.41 21.85
N SER A 714 -35.89 3.17 20.80
CA SER A 714 -36.56 4.46 21.00
C SER A 714 -37.94 4.16 21.63
N PRO A 715 -38.50 5.05 22.47
CA PRO A 715 -39.38 4.70 23.60
C PRO A 715 -40.49 3.70 23.25
N PRO A 716 -40.96 2.85 24.20
CA PRO A 716 -41.82 1.65 24.01
C PRO A 716 -43.22 1.88 23.38
N LEU A 717 -43.42 2.93 22.59
CA LEU A 717 -44.67 3.39 21.98
C LEU A 717 -44.67 3.47 20.45
N ILE A 718 -43.55 3.26 19.74
CA ILE A 718 -43.58 3.22 18.27
C ILE A 718 -43.89 1.79 17.83
N ARG A 719 -44.97 1.63 17.07
CA ARG A 719 -45.35 0.32 16.56
C ARG A 719 -44.45 -0.05 15.38
N ALA A 720 -44.06 -1.32 15.28
CA ALA A 720 -43.19 -1.81 14.22
C ALA A 720 -43.75 -1.57 12.80
N ASP A 721 -45.08 -1.46 12.64
CA ASP A 721 -45.77 -1.15 11.38
C ASP A 721 -45.66 0.33 10.97
N GLN A 722 -45.11 1.20 11.80
CA GLN A 722 -44.90 2.62 11.47
C GLN A 722 -43.58 2.90 10.74
N ILE A 723 -42.65 1.95 10.67
CA ILE A 723 -41.40 2.12 9.90
C ILE A 723 -41.39 1.10 8.76
N ILE A 724 -41.38 1.63 7.53
CA ILE A 724 -41.44 0.86 6.28
C ILE A 724 -40.12 1.06 5.54
N PHE A 725 -39.56 -0.04 5.02
CA PHE A 725 -38.32 -0.03 4.25
C PHE A 725 -38.58 -0.53 2.83
N THR A 726 -38.00 0.13 1.84
CA THR A 726 -37.98 -0.35 0.45
C THR A 726 -36.57 -0.39 -0.11
N ASP A 727 -36.36 -1.27 -1.09
CA ASP A 727 -35.07 -1.40 -1.77
C ASP A 727 -34.68 -0.17 -2.58
N VAL A 728 -33.40 -0.13 -2.95
CA VAL A 728 -32.87 0.80 -3.96
C VAL A 728 -33.65 0.57 -5.25
N ALA A 729 -34.20 1.64 -5.80
CA ALA A 729 -34.91 1.64 -7.08
C ALA A 729 -34.05 2.26 -8.17
N ALA A 730 -34.32 1.90 -9.43
CA ALA A 730 -33.77 2.60 -10.58
C ALA A 730 -34.13 4.10 -10.52
N LYS A 731 -33.30 4.97 -11.09
CA LYS A 731 -33.41 6.43 -10.94
C LYS A 731 -34.82 6.97 -11.23
N ASN A 732 -35.41 6.61 -12.37
CA ASN A 732 -36.75 7.09 -12.75
C ASN A 732 -37.81 6.60 -11.75
N GLU A 733 -37.74 5.34 -11.35
CA GLU A 733 -38.64 4.75 -10.37
C GLU A 733 -38.50 5.39 -8.97
N HIS A 734 -37.27 5.72 -8.57
CA HIS A 734 -36.99 6.43 -7.33
C HIS A 734 -37.66 7.81 -7.29
N ILE A 735 -37.57 8.57 -8.39
CA ILE A 735 -38.23 9.87 -8.51
C ILE A 735 -39.75 9.69 -8.53
N ARG A 736 -40.28 8.75 -9.33
CA ARG A 736 -41.72 8.47 -9.43
C ARG A 736 -42.33 8.13 -8.09
N ARG A 737 -41.76 7.14 -7.38
CA ARG A 737 -42.30 6.69 -6.09
C ARG A 737 -42.25 7.78 -5.01
N SER A 738 -41.39 8.78 -5.17
CA SER A 738 -41.32 9.92 -4.24
C SER A 738 -42.59 10.76 -4.24
N THR A 739 -43.42 10.70 -5.30
CA THR A 739 -44.72 11.40 -5.32
C THR A 739 -45.76 10.81 -4.38
N LEU A 740 -45.51 9.60 -3.84
CA LEU A 740 -46.44 8.87 -2.97
C LEU A 740 -46.30 9.27 -1.49
N ALA A 741 -45.18 9.88 -1.12
CA ALA A 741 -44.94 10.43 0.20
C ALA A 741 -45.61 11.80 0.37
N ASP A 742 -45.82 12.22 1.62
CA ASP A 742 -46.46 13.49 1.94
C ASP A 742 -45.44 14.56 2.36
N LEU A 743 -44.39 14.16 3.10
CA LEU A 743 -43.32 15.07 3.52
C LEU A 743 -41.98 14.35 3.60
N PHE A 744 -40.93 14.95 3.04
CA PHE A 744 -39.57 14.45 3.16
C PHE A 744 -38.88 15.02 4.41
N LEU A 745 -38.20 14.14 5.14
CA LEU A 745 -37.42 14.46 6.33
C LEU A 745 -35.92 14.34 6.00
N ASP A 746 -35.24 15.47 5.84
CA ASP A 746 -33.80 15.49 5.54
C ASP A 746 -32.93 15.19 6.77
N THR A 747 -31.72 14.71 6.53
CA THR A 747 -30.72 14.37 7.55
C THR A 747 -29.72 15.52 7.76
N PRO A 748 -29.60 16.11 8.97
CA PRO A 748 -28.77 17.30 9.21
C PRO A 748 -27.26 17.09 9.08
N LEU A 749 -26.72 15.94 9.52
CA LEU A 749 -25.26 15.69 9.49
C LEU A 749 -24.69 15.48 8.08
N CYS A 750 -25.55 15.11 7.13
CA CYS A 750 -25.26 15.08 5.71
C CYS A 750 -26.59 15.09 4.97
N ASN A 751 -26.88 16.16 4.24
CA ASN A 751 -28.18 16.29 3.59
C ASN A 751 -28.37 15.29 2.43
N GLY A 752 -29.62 15.17 1.99
CA GLY A 752 -29.98 14.69 0.67
C GLY A 752 -29.50 15.68 -0.39
N HIS A 753 -28.49 15.28 -1.16
CA HIS A 753 -27.97 16.08 -2.28
C HIS A 753 -28.78 15.73 -3.53
N THR A 754 -28.37 14.67 -4.23
CA THR A 754 -29.16 14.09 -5.34
C THR A 754 -30.57 13.72 -4.90
N THR A 755 -30.74 13.04 -3.76
CA THR A 755 -32.05 12.68 -3.20
C THR A 755 -32.91 13.91 -2.92
N GLY A 756 -32.33 15.00 -2.41
CA GLY A 756 -33.06 16.25 -2.17
C GLY A 756 -33.59 16.84 -3.47
N THR A 757 -32.80 16.77 -4.54
CA THR A 757 -33.23 17.22 -5.87
C THR A 757 -34.32 16.31 -6.45
N ASP A 758 -34.20 14.98 -6.25
CA ASP A 758 -35.18 13.98 -6.70
C ASP A 758 -36.57 14.24 -6.13
N VAL A 759 -36.64 14.48 -4.82
CA VAL A 759 -37.93 14.68 -4.13
C VAL A 759 -38.55 16.04 -4.45
N LEU A 760 -37.73 17.09 -4.59
CA LEU A 760 -38.23 18.39 -5.04
C LEU A 760 -38.76 18.34 -6.47
N TRP A 761 -38.12 17.56 -7.36
CA TRP A 761 -38.63 17.33 -8.71
C TRP A 761 -39.94 16.54 -8.70
N ALA A 762 -40.08 15.52 -7.84
CA ALA A 762 -41.35 14.84 -7.61
C ALA A 762 -42.45 15.78 -7.04
N GLY A 763 -42.04 16.94 -6.50
CA GLY A 763 -42.94 17.92 -5.86
C GLY A 763 -43.24 17.59 -4.41
N LEU A 764 -42.38 16.81 -3.76
CA LEU A 764 -42.45 16.45 -2.35
C LEU A 764 -41.72 17.53 -1.52
N PRO A 765 -42.39 18.24 -0.60
CA PRO A 765 -41.74 19.21 0.27
C PRO A 765 -40.72 18.54 1.21
N MET A 766 -39.62 19.23 1.54
CA MET A 766 -38.49 18.68 2.30
C MET A 766 -38.07 19.58 3.47
N ILE A 767 -38.23 19.12 4.71
CA ILE A 767 -37.71 19.85 5.88
C ILE A 767 -36.21 19.60 6.02
N THR A 768 -35.44 20.66 6.25
CA THR A 768 -33.97 20.59 6.40
C THR A 768 -33.46 21.54 7.48
N LEU A 769 -32.42 21.09 8.20
CA LEU A 769 -31.71 21.84 9.23
C LEU A 769 -30.26 22.10 8.77
N PRO A 770 -29.92 23.33 8.34
CA PRO A 770 -28.59 23.66 7.90
C PRO A 770 -27.62 23.82 9.08
N LEU A 771 -26.51 23.06 9.08
CA LEU A 771 -25.41 23.21 10.05
C LEU A 771 -24.23 23.99 9.42
N GLU A 772 -22.98 23.76 9.85
CA GLU A 772 -21.81 24.55 9.44
C GLU A 772 -21.14 24.10 8.14
N LYS A 773 -21.06 22.78 7.89
CA LYS A 773 -20.31 22.21 6.76
C LYS A 773 -21.07 22.33 5.45
N MET A 774 -20.37 22.31 4.33
CA MET A 774 -20.98 22.27 2.98
C MET A 774 -22.03 21.16 2.86
N ALA A 775 -21.67 19.91 3.20
CA ALA A 775 -22.56 18.74 3.11
C ALA A 775 -23.85 18.83 3.95
N THR A 776 -23.89 19.72 4.95
CA THR A 776 -25.05 19.92 5.85
C THR A 776 -25.94 21.08 5.42
N ARG A 777 -25.63 21.77 4.31
CA ARG A 777 -26.36 22.96 3.85
C ARG A 777 -26.94 22.84 2.44
N VAL A 778 -26.62 21.76 1.72
CA VAL A 778 -27.05 21.54 0.34
C VAL A 778 -28.57 21.53 0.21
N ALA A 779 -29.28 20.80 1.08
CA ALA A 779 -30.74 20.71 1.00
C ALA A 779 -31.42 22.08 1.14
N GLY A 780 -30.90 22.95 2.02
CA GLY A 780 -31.43 24.31 2.16
C GLY A 780 -31.25 25.15 0.88
N SER A 781 -30.09 25.04 0.22
CA SER A 781 -29.86 25.72 -1.07
C SER A 781 -30.80 25.20 -2.17
N LEU A 782 -31.00 23.89 -2.25
CA LEU A 782 -31.97 23.29 -3.18
C LEU A 782 -33.38 23.85 -2.93
N CYS A 783 -33.82 23.89 -1.68
CA CYS A 783 -35.12 24.42 -1.29
C CYS A 783 -35.28 25.89 -1.68
N LEU A 784 -34.29 26.75 -1.41
CA LEU A 784 -34.33 28.17 -1.78
C LEU A 784 -34.39 28.37 -3.29
N ALA A 785 -33.66 27.56 -4.07
CA ALA A 785 -33.64 27.66 -5.52
C ALA A 785 -34.94 27.24 -6.21
N THR A 786 -35.89 26.63 -5.47
CA THR A 786 -37.28 26.48 -5.95
C THR A 786 -38.05 27.81 -5.97
N GLY A 787 -37.61 28.81 -5.20
CA GLY A 787 -38.30 30.08 -5.00
C GLY A 787 -39.45 30.05 -3.98
N VAL A 788 -39.76 28.89 -3.40
CA VAL A 788 -40.86 28.71 -2.43
C VAL A 788 -40.48 27.88 -1.20
N GLY A 789 -39.18 27.59 -1.01
CA GLY A 789 -38.66 26.69 0.02
C GLY A 789 -38.12 27.37 1.28
N GLU A 790 -38.38 28.65 1.52
CA GLU A 790 -37.95 29.31 2.77
C GLU A 790 -38.65 28.69 4.00
N GLU A 791 -39.91 28.30 3.85
CA GLU A 791 -40.72 27.74 4.95
C GLU A 791 -40.42 26.27 5.30
N ILE A 792 -39.40 25.67 4.69
CA ILE A 792 -38.98 24.28 5.00
C ILE A 792 -37.57 24.22 5.59
N ILE A 793 -36.92 25.37 5.74
CA ILE A 793 -35.65 25.52 6.44
C ILE A 793 -35.95 25.90 7.90
N VAL A 794 -35.31 25.19 8.83
CA VAL A 794 -35.49 25.36 10.29
C VAL A 794 -34.14 25.56 10.96
N ASP A 795 -34.12 26.16 12.16
CA ASP A 795 -32.87 26.55 12.84
C ASP A 795 -32.47 25.62 14.00
N SER A 796 -33.31 24.65 14.36
CA SER A 796 -33.01 23.67 15.41
C SER A 796 -33.75 22.34 15.23
N LEU A 797 -33.30 21.28 15.93
CA LEU A 797 -34.02 20.00 15.96
C LEU A 797 -35.43 20.13 16.56
N THR A 798 -35.61 21.03 17.53
CA THR A 798 -36.94 21.33 18.08
C THR A 798 -37.85 21.92 17.00
N GLU A 799 -37.37 22.92 16.27
CA GLU A 799 -38.15 23.51 15.18
C GLU A 799 -38.39 22.53 14.03
N TYR A 800 -37.42 21.65 13.74
CA TYR A 800 -37.58 20.56 12.79
C TYR A 800 -38.77 19.67 13.17
N GLU A 801 -38.84 19.24 14.43
CA GLU A 801 -39.95 18.44 14.96
C GLU A 801 -41.28 19.20 14.85
N GLU A 802 -41.32 20.45 15.33
CA GLU A 802 -42.52 21.29 15.30
C GLU A 802 -43.02 21.52 13.88
N ARG A 803 -42.13 21.79 12.93
CA ARG A 803 -42.48 22.03 11.52
C ARG A 803 -43.06 20.78 10.88
N ALA A 804 -42.47 19.62 11.13
CA ALA A 804 -42.95 18.35 10.59
C ALA A 804 -44.35 18.00 11.13
N VAL A 805 -44.54 18.15 12.44
CA VAL A 805 -45.84 17.91 13.10
C VAL A 805 -46.89 18.92 12.62
N PHE A 806 -46.52 20.20 12.52
CA PHE A 806 -47.41 21.25 12.02
C PHE A 806 -47.92 20.93 10.61
N LEU A 807 -47.02 20.61 9.66
CA LEU A 807 -47.41 20.30 8.29
C LEU A 807 -48.26 19.02 8.20
N ALA A 808 -47.93 17.99 8.97
CA ALA A 808 -48.68 16.73 8.96
C ALA A 808 -50.09 16.87 9.59
N THR A 809 -50.27 17.79 10.53
CA THR A 809 -51.57 18.06 11.18
C THR A 809 -52.38 19.16 10.50
N ASN A 810 -51.82 19.83 9.48
CA ASN A 810 -52.48 20.88 8.71
C ASN A 810 -52.45 20.58 7.19
N PRO A 811 -53.28 19.64 6.70
CA PRO A 811 -53.26 19.20 5.30
C PRO A 811 -53.44 20.33 4.28
N SER A 812 -54.22 21.36 4.60
CA SER A 812 -54.43 22.51 3.72
C SER A 812 -53.15 23.32 3.49
N LYS A 813 -52.31 23.47 4.53
CA LYS A 813 -51.02 24.17 4.44
C LYS A 813 -50.01 23.36 3.65
N LEU A 814 -49.91 22.07 3.93
CA LEU A 814 -49.03 21.17 3.19
C LEU A 814 -49.43 21.08 1.70
N GLN A 815 -50.73 20.99 1.41
CA GLN A 815 -51.23 20.98 0.04
C GLN A 815 -50.93 22.29 -0.70
N ALA A 816 -51.07 23.44 -0.01
CA ALA A 816 -50.72 24.73 -0.59
C ALA A 816 -49.22 24.82 -0.94
N LEU A 817 -48.34 24.38 -0.04
CA LEU A 817 -46.89 24.30 -0.29
C LEU A 817 -46.58 23.37 -1.47
N THR A 818 -47.14 22.17 -1.46
CA THR A 818 -46.99 21.16 -2.53
C THR A 818 -47.42 21.72 -3.88
N ASN A 819 -48.57 22.40 -3.94
CA ASN A 819 -49.08 23.00 -5.17
C ASN A 819 -48.16 24.11 -5.69
N ARG A 820 -47.63 24.97 -4.81
CA ARG A 820 -46.65 25.99 -5.21
C ARG A 820 -45.37 25.37 -5.76
N LEU A 821 -44.81 24.36 -5.08
CA LEU A 821 -43.62 23.64 -5.55
C LEU A 821 -43.83 23.04 -6.94
N LYS A 822 -44.97 22.36 -7.15
CA LYS A 822 -45.34 21.79 -8.45
C LYS A 822 -45.52 22.88 -9.52
N ALA A 823 -46.10 24.02 -9.17
CA ALA A 823 -46.37 25.11 -10.10
C ALA A 823 -45.08 25.79 -10.60
N VAL A 824 -44.07 25.94 -9.75
CA VAL A 824 -42.80 26.61 -10.11
C VAL A 824 -41.76 25.67 -10.73
N ARG A 825 -41.95 24.35 -10.67
CA ARG A 825 -40.98 23.33 -11.09
C ARG A 825 -40.34 23.59 -12.46
N MET A 826 -41.11 24.05 -13.44
CA MET A 826 -40.62 24.24 -14.81
C MET A 826 -39.92 25.59 -15.03
N THR A 827 -40.06 26.52 -14.09
CA THR A 827 -39.62 27.91 -14.20
C THR A 827 -38.64 28.34 -13.11
N CYS A 828 -38.49 27.57 -12.04
CA CYS A 828 -37.58 27.91 -10.95
C CYS A 828 -36.11 27.71 -11.37
N PRO A 829 -35.17 28.48 -10.79
CA PRO A 829 -33.76 28.34 -11.08
C PRO A 829 -33.19 26.93 -10.86
N LEU A 830 -33.71 26.18 -9.87
CA LEU A 830 -33.20 24.85 -9.54
C LEU A 830 -33.21 23.88 -10.74
N PHE A 831 -34.25 23.92 -11.58
CA PHE A 831 -34.39 22.99 -12.72
C PHE A 831 -34.12 23.67 -14.08
N ASP A 832 -33.49 24.85 -14.07
CA ASP A 832 -33.10 25.59 -15.27
C ASP A 832 -31.61 25.40 -15.58
N THR A 833 -31.27 24.21 -16.08
CA THR A 833 -29.90 23.81 -16.43
C THR A 833 -29.25 24.78 -17.42
N SER A 834 -29.99 25.30 -18.40
CA SER A 834 -29.43 26.22 -19.41
C SER A 834 -29.02 27.55 -18.79
N ARG A 835 -29.88 28.15 -17.95
CA ARG A 835 -29.52 29.35 -17.18
C ARG A 835 -28.32 29.08 -16.26
N TRP A 836 -28.31 27.90 -15.63
CA TRP A 836 -27.21 27.51 -14.74
C TRP A 836 -25.87 27.40 -15.49
N VAL A 837 -25.84 26.76 -16.67
CA VAL A 837 -24.63 26.66 -17.50
C VAL A 837 -24.16 28.03 -17.97
N LYS A 838 -25.07 28.95 -18.33
CA LYS A 838 -24.69 30.34 -18.64
C LYS A 838 -24.01 31.03 -17.46
N ASN A 839 -24.44 30.76 -16.23
CA ASN A 839 -23.77 31.27 -15.02
C ASN A 839 -22.41 30.62 -14.78
N LEU A 840 -22.27 29.34 -15.12
CA LEU A 840 -21.00 28.65 -15.06
C LEU A 840 -19.99 29.22 -16.07
N ASP A 841 -20.41 29.52 -17.30
CA ASP A 841 -19.58 30.16 -18.33
C ASP A 841 -19.05 31.53 -17.86
N ARG A 842 -19.92 32.35 -17.24
CA ARG A 842 -19.52 33.62 -16.61
C ARG A 842 -18.46 33.41 -15.53
N ALA A 843 -18.60 32.36 -14.71
CA ALA A 843 -17.61 32.02 -13.69
C ALA A 843 -16.24 31.71 -14.32
N TYR A 844 -16.21 30.89 -15.36
CA TYR A 844 -15.00 30.50 -16.07
C TYR A 844 -14.30 31.70 -16.73
N LEU A 845 -15.05 32.57 -17.40
CA LEU A 845 -14.49 33.79 -17.98
C LEU A 845 -13.85 34.68 -16.92
N LYS A 846 -14.51 34.87 -15.78
CA LYS A 846 -13.94 35.66 -14.68
C LYS A 846 -12.68 35.03 -14.07
N MET A 847 -12.66 33.70 -13.91
CA MET A 847 -11.43 33.00 -13.48
C MET A 847 -10.29 33.25 -14.46
N TRP A 848 -10.56 33.11 -15.77
CA TRP A 848 -9.58 33.33 -16.81
C TRP A 848 -9.07 34.78 -16.85
N HIS A 849 -9.96 35.77 -16.75
CA HIS A 849 -9.55 37.19 -16.70
C HIS A 849 -8.70 37.52 -15.47
N LEU A 850 -9.07 36.98 -14.29
CA LEU A 850 -8.27 37.15 -13.07
C LEU A 850 -6.86 36.56 -13.25
N TYR A 851 -6.76 35.35 -13.80
CA TYR A 851 -5.47 34.73 -14.13
C TYR A 851 -4.67 35.57 -15.14
N CYS A 852 -5.31 36.04 -16.23
CA CYS A 852 -4.66 36.83 -17.27
C CYS A 852 -4.15 38.18 -16.75
N SER A 853 -4.83 38.79 -15.78
CA SER A 853 -4.38 40.02 -15.11
C SER A 853 -3.21 39.83 -14.14
N GLY A 854 -2.74 38.58 -13.92
CA GLY A 854 -1.71 38.27 -12.93
C GLY A 854 -2.22 38.32 -11.48
N SER A 855 -3.53 38.36 -11.27
CA SER A 855 -4.13 38.34 -9.94
C SER A 855 -4.11 36.94 -9.35
N HIS A 856 -3.85 36.82 -8.05
CA HIS A 856 -4.05 35.55 -7.35
C HIS A 856 -5.53 35.17 -7.29
N PRO A 857 -5.87 33.86 -7.20
CA PRO A 857 -7.23 33.42 -6.96
C PRO A 857 -7.87 34.13 -5.77
N GLN A 858 -9.10 34.60 -5.94
CA GLN A 858 -9.88 35.29 -4.90
C GLN A 858 -11.35 34.88 -4.94
N HIS A 859 -12.04 35.04 -3.80
CA HIS A 859 -13.48 34.79 -3.72
C HIS A 859 -14.23 35.76 -4.62
N PHE A 860 -15.27 35.27 -5.30
CA PHE A 860 -16.19 36.16 -6.02
C PHE A 860 -17.57 35.56 -6.19
N LYS A 861 -18.54 36.44 -6.39
CA LYS A 861 -19.91 36.11 -6.76
C LYS A 861 -20.11 36.32 -8.25
N VAL A 862 -20.79 35.37 -8.88
CA VAL A 862 -21.29 35.50 -10.25
C VAL A 862 -22.61 36.26 -10.18
N VAL A 863 -22.79 37.23 -11.07
CA VAL A 863 -24.05 37.97 -11.21
C VAL A 863 -24.59 37.77 -12.61
N GLU A 864 -25.91 37.84 -12.74
CA GLU A 864 -26.60 37.61 -14.02
C GLU A 864 -26.61 38.86 -14.90
N ASP A 865 -25.44 39.45 -15.12
CA ASP A 865 -25.22 40.64 -15.92
C ASP A 865 -24.06 40.38 -16.89
N ASP A 866 -24.39 40.22 -18.17
CA ASP A 866 -23.40 39.88 -19.21
C ASP A 866 -22.32 40.97 -19.37
N ASN A 867 -22.58 42.22 -18.95
CA ASN A 867 -21.61 43.31 -19.05
C ASN A 867 -20.47 43.17 -18.03
N GLN A 868 -20.69 42.50 -16.90
CA GLN A 868 -19.66 42.27 -15.87
C GLN A 868 -18.72 41.11 -16.21
N PHE A 869 -19.01 40.39 -17.29
CA PHE A 869 -18.27 39.21 -17.75
C PHE A 869 -18.01 39.30 -19.26
N ALA A 870 -17.83 40.52 -19.78
CA ALA A 870 -17.64 40.78 -21.20
C ALA A 870 -16.39 40.07 -21.75
N PHE A 871 -16.53 39.44 -22.91
CA PHE A 871 -15.54 38.56 -23.53
C PHE A 871 -14.22 39.29 -23.94
N ASP A 872 -14.30 40.58 -24.24
CA ASP A 872 -13.23 41.37 -24.87
C ASP A 872 -12.29 42.10 -23.88
N GLN A 873 -12.37 41.86 -22.56
CA GLN A 873 -11.61 42.60 -21.54
C GLN A 873 -10.27 41.98 -21.14
#